data_AF-A0A0A8UWQ7-F1
#
_entry.id   AF-A0A0A8UWQ7-F1
#
_cell.length_a   1.000
_cell.length_b   1.000
_cell.length_c   1.000
_cell.angle_alpha   90.00
_cell.angle_beta   90.00
_cell.angle_gamma   90.00
#
_symmetry.space_group_name_H-M   'P 1'
#
loop_
_entity.id
_entity.type
_entity.pdbx_description
1 polymer ?
#
loop_
_entity_poly.entity_id
_entity_poly.type
_entity_poly.pdbx_seq_one_letter_code
_entity_poly.pdbx_strand_id
1 'polypeptide(L)'
;MSGYKKELIQEIKALAKIEKLKKIHLILNKIEKNQYGKALLIACKNCKAGDKAMLRLVKLICRYKNELNIDINYSEGGMSFATYAAINANVDLFLVLDLAGLNLLNPDNLLDDRVVLFGKNAFQTKERIKPLYKPEFLKEYEELNSCFENSAVLPKRTEIATDTLNANFDLNRIEFIIQTLNFIKKYQRTDTRFIPLPRHLKSSDYAMMENEQMEKCRLLIEKMCVTIQNFSYELRGKFSGHFEPAPFTWMTFDQFGGVVREPPLNQHRLIPLGDLSISALDFTPYAEAMKSIRHILRELADRQDIIEEAVYEFIDRDLPVLLQFFATVGKELQHPSKDIIKPVSLKSVKALTSYISDLENLIKLLNLVNYTQNINPLKNILAGSFVATPLIESRETLYKNRFNLSTKRGKHAALHHLEMIGELITGKNFSQFLCKLDNTIDWRAFIAIRDGIVHQDAGTNMHVIKQLTENLPLFEKILGHDLSEFFERLVNLMILREGKIGAYNEEPHQFWRKIMQLDAEIKSESENDAPIVDPIERRISVDDERIFVEALAEKNAPPAIIDTCVGIFSGTRKLPDKKELGEIIRCLPSRSEDRERNKLLVEIINNAIKKPSLSLSERNEKRELEKTAREQREMERRLHLKGLVYVREFAEKLHKSEDRQHLLTPRKRVMAAYDALLNIKEFLVEENYLTPDLTFQTIVEWDEYHTKHKRLPLAKLLEAIPELNDAIEYNAAQFLQHLDTIRDYNAAAHCHQILQSYGDLRRFRNYLEHGDPLYDYQNCQPNHIFGRADHRQQLTAPMFIKLVLEVLPEFKKVVDAFAVDPHLTPLVTPEENEAWTLACGGYKTNGFFSSDKGKPKEDASKTPTILEGECHYY
;
A
#
# COMPACT_ATOMS: atom_id res chain seq x y z
N MET A 1 -4.02 -37.52 -31.36
CA MET A 1 -3.67 -37.32 -29.93
C MET A 1 -3.83 -35.83 -29.66
N SER A 2 -4.66 -35.41 -28.70
CA SER A 2 -4.80 -33.97 -28.37
C SER A 2 -3.45 -33.41 -27.91
N GLY A 3 -3.14 -32.15 -28.27
CA GLY A 3 -1.91 -31.46 -27.86
C GLY A 3 -1.73 -31.46 -26.34
N TYR A 4 -2.80 -31.10 -25.63
CA TYR A 4 -2.86 -31.05 -24.16
C TYR A 4 -2.51 -32.36 -23.45
N LYS A 5 -2.88 -33.53 -24.02
CA LYS A 5 -2.51 -34.82 -23.44
C LYS A 5 -0.99 -35.04 -23.48
N LYS A 6 -0.35 -34.68 -24.60
CA LYS A 6 1.11 -34.82 -24.74
C LYS A 6 1.83 -33.88 -23.76
N GLU A 7 1.35 -32.65 -23.64
CA GLU A 7 1.86 -31.66 -22.68
C GLU A 7 1.75 -32.16 -21.25
N LEU A 8 0.57 -32.63 -20.82
CA LEU A 8 0.38 -33.20 -19.48
C LEU A 8 1.34 -34.36 -19.20
N ILE A 9 1.50 -35.29 -20.14
CA ILE A 9 2.44 -36.41 -19.99
C ILE A 9 3.89 -35.92 -19.86
N GLN A 10 4.29 -34.92 -20.64
CA GLN A 10 5.64 -34.35 -20.57
C GLN A 10 5.89 -33.67 -19.23
N GLU A 11 4.94 -32.87 -18.75
CA GLU A 11 5.04 -32.19 -17.45
C GLU A 11 5.09 -33.18 -16.29
N ILE A 12 4.24 -34.22 -16.30
CA ILE A 12 4.29 -35.28 -15.28
C ILE A 12 5.63 -36.02 -15.29
N LYS A 13 6.18 -36.30 -16.48
CA LYS A 13 7.51 -36.93 -16.60
C LYS A 13 8.62 -36.02 -16.11
N ALA A 14 8.52 -34.71 -16.34
CA ALA A 14 9.46 -33.74 -15.80
C ALA A 14 9.41 -33.70 -14.27
N LEU A 15 8.20 -33.64 -13.69
CA LEU A 15 7.99 -33.69 -12.24
C LEU A 15 8.57 -34.98 -11.63
N ALA A 16 8.32 -36.13 -12.27
CA ALA A 16 8.81 -37.43 -11.80
C ALA A 16 10.35 -37.58 -11.82
N LYS A 17 11.08 -36.73 -12.54
CA LYS A 17 12.55 -36.71 -12.53
C LYS A 17 13.11 -35.99 -11.30
N ILE A 18 12.36 -35.04 -10.76
CA ILE A 18 12.77 -34.17 -9.66
C ILE A 18 12.25 -34.73 -8.34
N GLU A 19 11.00 -35.23 -8.36
CA GLU A 19 10.25 -35.62 -7.17
C GLU A 19 9.98 -37.12 -7.11
N LYS A 20 9.90 -37.67 -5.89
CA LYS A 20 9.59 -39.09 -5.67
C LYS A 20 8.08 -39.34 -5.69
N LEU A 21 7.52 -39.55 -6.88
CA LEU A 21 6.08 -39.80 -7.07
C LEU A 21 5.68 -41.27 -6.89
N LYS A 22 4.62 -41.53 -6.13
CA LYS A 22 4.07 -42.87 -5.90
C LYS A 22 3.18 -43.30 -7.08
N LYS A 23 3.34 -44.55 -7.52
CA LYS A 23 2.52 -45.19 -8.57
C LYS A 23 2.50 -44.43 -9.92
N ILE A 24 3.55 -43.65 -10.21
CA ILE A 24 3.65 -42.81 -11.40
C ILE A 24 3.43 -43.57 -12.73
N HIS A 25 4.00 -44.75 -12.88
CA HIS A 25 3.83 -45.58 -14.07
C HIS A 25 2.36 -45.98 -14.31
N LEU A 26 1.61 -46.23 -13.24
CA LEU A 26 0.17 -46.55 -13.34
C LEU A 26 -0.63 -45.31 -13.73
N ILE A 27 -0.31 -44.15 -13.13
CA ILE A 27 -0.97 -42.87 -13.44
C ILE A 27 -0.75 -42.49 -14.91
N LEU A 28 0.50 -42.54 -15.39
CA LEU A 28 0.84 -42.27 -16.79
C LEU A 28 0.14 -43.23 -17.76
N ASN A 29 0.09 -44.53 -17.46
CA ASN A 29 -0.63 -45.52 -18.28
C ASN A 29 -2.13 -45.20 -18.36
N LYS A 30 -2.75 -44.74 -17.25
CA LYS A 30 -4.16 -44.32 -17.25
C LYS A 30 -4.39 -43.09 -18.12
N ILE A 31 -3.52 -42.09 -18.05
CA ILE A 31 -3.56 -40.90 -18.92
C ILE A 31 -3.37 -41.28 -20.40
N GLU A 32 -2.43 -42.18 -20.70
CA GLU A 32 -2.21 -42.72 -22.05
C GLU A 32 -3.45 -43.44 -22.60
N LYS A 33 -4.24 -44.07 -21.74
CA LYS A 33 -5.53 -44.71 -22.08
C LYS A 33 -6.74 -43.79 -22.02
N ASN A 34 -6.55 -42.47 -21.86
CA ASN A 34 -7.60 -41.47 -21.69
C ASN A 34 -8.51 -41.71 -20.46
N GLN A 35 -8.02 -42.44 -19.45
CA GLN A 35 -8.73 -42.72 -18.19
C GLN A 35 -8.33 -41.69 -17.13
N TYR A 36 -8.58 -40.39 -17.39
CA TYR A 36 -8.08 -39.29 -16.56
C TYR A 36 -8.64 -39.30 -15.13
N GLY A 37 -9.95 -39.57 -14.96
CA GLY A 37 -10.56 -39.70 -13.62
C GLY A 37 -9.92 -40.80 -12.78
N LYS A 38 -9.57 -41.96 -13.39
CA LYS A 38 -8.84 -43.04 -12.71
C LYS A 38 -7.40 -42.65 -12.37
N ALA A 39 -6.73 -41.90 -13.25
CA ALA A 39 -5.38 -41.41 -13.00
C ALA A 39 -5.36 -40.47 -11.78
N LEU A 40 -6.30 -39.51 -11.75
CA LEU A 40 -6.50 -38.60 -10.62
C LEU A 40 -6.86 -39.38 -9.33
N LEU A 41 -7.71 -40.41 -9.41
CA LEU A 41 -8.12 -41.20 -8.25
C LEU A 41 -6.93 -41.91 -7.60
N ILE A 42 -6.06 -42.48 -8.44
CA ILE A 42 -4.82 -43.12 -7.98
C ILE A 42 -3.89 -42.09 -7.35
N ALA A 43 -3.79 -40.88 -7.90
CA ALA A 43 -2.99 -39.80 -7.33
C ALA A 43 -3.52 -39.40 -5.94
N CYS A 44 -4.81 -39.09 -5.82
CA CYS A 44 -5.47 -38.71 -4.55
C CYS A 44 -5.32 -39.80 -3.48
N LYS A 45 -5.50 -41.08 -3.84
CA LYS A 45 -5.33 -42.22 -2.92
C LYS A 45 -3.94 -42.30 -2.29
N ASN A 46 -2.91 -41.91 -3.05
CA ASN A 46 -1.51 -41.99 -2.61
C ASN A 46 -0.97 -40.65 -2.05
N CYS A 47 -1.76 -39.58 -2.14
CA CYS A 47 -1.46 -38.27 -1.57
C CYS A 47 -1.79 -38.26 -0.07
N LYS A 48 -0.79 -38.57 0.76
CA LYS A 48 -0.90 -38.48 2.22
C LYS A 48 -0.75 -37.03 2.68
N ALA A 49 -1.28 -36.69 3.85
CA ALA A 49 -1.07 -35.36 4.43
C ALA A 49 0.43 -35.06 4.57
N GLY A 50 0.85 -33.86 4.15
CA GLY A 50 2.26 -33.45 4.07
C GLY A 50 3.04 -33.96 2.84
N ASP A 51 2.45 -34.77 1.96
CA ASP A 51 3.10 -35.25 0.72
C ASP A 51 3.00 -34.20 -0.40
N LYS A 52 3.82 -33.14 -0.30
CA LYS A 52 3.85 -32.00 -1.25
C LYS A 52 4.05 -32.45 -2.71
N ALA A 53 4.85 -33.48 -2.95
CA ALA A 53 5.12 -34.01 -4.29
C ALA A 53 3.88 -34.64 -4.95
N MET A 54 3.15 -35.48 -4.20
CA MET A 54 1.89 -36.06 -4.70
C MET A 54 0.80 -35.01 -4.85
N LEU A 55 0.73 -34.02 -3.95
CA LEU A 55 -0.22 -32.91 -4.06
C LEU A 55 0.03 -32.10 -5.33
N ARG A 56 1.30 -31.79 -5.66
CA ARG A 56 1.66 -31.12 -6.91
C ARG A 56 1.26 -31.92 -8.15
N LEU A 57 1.43 -33.24 -8.12
CA LEU A 57 0.92 -34.10 -9.20
C LEU A 57 -0.61 -33.99 -9.36
N VAL A 58 -1.34 -33.91 -8.24
CA VAL A 58 -2.80 -33.72 -8.25
C VAL A 58 -3.16 -32.34 -8.85
N LYS A 59 -2.53 -31.25 -8.39
CA LYS A 59 -2.71 -29.89 -8.93
C LYS A 59 -2.47 -29.88 -10.45
N LEU A 60 -1.36 -30.45 -10.89
CA LEU A 60 -1.01 -30.59 -12.32
C LEU A 60 -2.07 -31.36 -13.13
N ILE A 61 -2.64 -32.44 -12.60
CA ILE A 61 -3.70 -33.17 -13.33
C ILE A 61 -5.00 -32.33 -13.36
N CYS A 62 -5.42 -31.75 -12.23
CA CYS A 62 -6.62 -30.91 -12.13
C CYS A 62 -6.56 -29.67 -13.04
N ARG A 63 -5.36 -29.14 -13.28
CA ARG A 63 -5.15 -28.01 -14.21
C ARG A 63 -5.67 -28.28 -15.62
N TYR A 64 -5.60 -29.53 -16.08
CA TYR A 64 -6.05 -29.93 -17.41
C TYR A 64 -7.52 -30.39 -17.43
N LYS A 65 -8.32 -30.08 -16.38
CA LYS A 65 -9.70 -30.61 -16.27
C LYS A 65 -10.57 -30.20 -17.45
N ASN A 66 -10.48 -28.95 -17.91
CA ASN A 66 -11.37 -28.40 -18.94
C ASN A 66 -10.92 -28.88 -20.32
N GLU A 67 -9.61 -28.88 -20.57
CA GLU A 67 -9.00 -29.28 -21.85
C GLU A 67 -9.10 -30.79 -22.11
N LEU A 68 -9.16 -31.60 -21.06
CA LEU A 68 -9.23 -33.06 -21.14
C LEU A 68 -10.57 -33.64 -20.64
N ASN A 69 -11.54 -32.80 -20.28
CA ASN A 69 -12.84 -33.18 -19.72
C ASN A 69 -12.71 -34.16 -18.54
N ILE A 70 -11.86 -33.82 -17.56
CA ILE A 70 -11.68 -34.62 -16.35
C ILE A 70 -12.88 -34.39 -15.42
N ASP A 71 -13.65 -35.45 -15.20
CA ASP A 71 -14.74 -35.43 -14.22
C ASP A 71 -14.17 -35.39 -12.79
N ILE A 72 -14.24 -34.21 -12.14
CA ILE A 72 -13.80 -33.99 -10.75
C ILE A 72 -14.74 -34.67 -9.74
N ASN A 73 -15.92 -35.13 -10.15
CA ASN A 73 -16.84 -35.89 -9.29
C ASN A 73 -16.76 -37.40 -9.52
N TYR A 74 -15.76 -37.86 -10.30
CA TYR A 74 -15.54 -39.26 -10.59
C TYR A 74 -15.41 -40.12 -9.32
N SER A 75 -16.04 -41.30 -9.33
CA SER A 75 -15.90 -42.31 -8.29
C SER A 75 -15.77 -43.71 -8.87
N GLU A 76 -15.03 -44.58 -8.17
CA GLU A 76 -14.88 -45.99 -8.52
C GLU A 76 -15.01 -46.83 -7.25
N GLY A 77 -15.96 -47.79 -7.23
CA GLY A 77 -16.19 -48.66 -6.09
C GLY A 77 -16.60 -47.91 -4.81
N GLY A 78 -17.39 -46.84 -4.92
CA GLY A 78 -17.81 -46.00 -3.79
C GLY A 78 -16.74 -45.02 -3.28
N MET A 79 -15.54 -45.04 -3.88
CA MET A 79 -14.44 -44.15 -3.50
C MET A 79 -14.33 -43.00 -4.49
N SER A 80 -14.45 -41.77 -3.99
CA SER A 80 -14.24 -40.53 -4.74
C SER A 80 -12.95 -39.83 -4.31
N PHE A 81 -12.53 -38.78 -5.02
CA PHE A 81 -11.38 -37.96 -4.60
C PHE A 81 -11.58 -37.37 -3.20
N ALA A 82 -12.78 -36.85 -2.92
CA ALA A 82 -13.19 -36.34 -1.61
C ALA A 82 -13.07 -37.41 -0.51
N THR A 83 -13.46 -38.65 -0.81
CA THR A 83 -13.32 -39.79 0.12
C THR A 83 -11.85 -40.02 0.48
N TYR A 84 -10.94 -39.94 -0.50
CA TYR A 84 -9.50 -40.11 -0.22
C TYR A 84 -8.88 -38.92 0.51
N ALA A 85 -9.36 -37.69 0.28
CA ALA A 85 -8.97 -36.53 1.08
C ALA A 85 -9.41 -36.68 2.54
N ALA A 86 -10.67 -37.09 2.76
CA ALA A 86 -11.23 -37.34 4.09
C ALA A 86 -10.50 -38.46 4.85
N ILE A 87 -10.26 -39.63 4.21
CA ILE A 87 -9.56 -40.75 4.84
C ILE A 87 -8.11 -40.42 5.20
N ASN A 88 -7.45 -39.61 4.37
CA ASN A 88 -6.09 -39.17 4.64
C ASN A 88 -6.01 -37.99 5.61
N ALA A 89 -7.17 -37.42 6.01
CA ALA A 89 -7.26 -36.15 6.74
C ALA A 89 -6.35 -35.08 6.13
N ASN A 90 -6.33 -35.02 4.79
CA ASN A 90 -5.44 -34.15 4.03
C ASN A 90 -6.21 -32.89 3.60
N VAL A 91 -6.01 -31.81 4.36
CA VAL A 91 -6.69 -30.52 4.16
C VAL A 91 -6.32 -29.92 2.81
N ASP A 92 -5.03 -29.87 2.49
CA ASP A 92 -4.53 -29.28 1.25
C ASP A 92 -5.10 -29.99 0.02
N LEU A 93 -5.18 -31.33 0.06
CA LEU A 93 -5.81 -32.11 -1.01
C LEU A 93 -7.31 -31.82 -1.14
N PHE A 94 -8.01 -31.64 -0.02
CA PHE A 94 -9.43 -31.30 -0.03
C PHE A 94 -9.65 -29.94 -0.69
N LEU A 95 -8.87 -28.92 -0.31
CA LEU A 95 -8.95 -27.58 -0.89
C LEU A 95 -8.61 -27.55 -2.38
N VAL A 96 -7.57 -28.25 -2.81
CA VAL A 96 -7.22 -28.37 -4.25
C VAL A 96 -8.38 -28.96 -5.06
N LEU A 97 -9.08 -29.96 -4.52
CA LEU A 97 -10.21 -30.59 -5.20
C LEU A 97 -11.44 -29.67 -5.23
N ASP A 98 -11.72 -28.99 -4.13
CA ASP A 98 -12.79 -27.98 -4.05
C ASP A 98 -12.60 -26.87 -5.09
N LEU A 99 -11.39 -26.29 -5.14
CA LEU A 99 -11.00 -25.30 -6.15
C LEU A 99 -11.08 -25.85 -7.59
N ALA A 100 -10.84 -27.15 -7.78
CA ALA A 100 -11.02 -27.80 -9.09
C ALA A 100 -12.51 -27.98 -9.48
N GLY A 101 -13.46 -27.61 -8.62
CA GLY A 101 -14.91 -27.70 -8.88
C GLY A 101 -15.54 -29.00 -8.40
N LEU A 102 -15.00 -29.60 -7.32
CA LEU A 102 -15.66 -30.70 -6.62
C LEU A 102 -17.01 -30.20 -6.09
N ASN A 103 -18.10 -30.90 -6.44
CA ASN A 103 -19.44 -30.46 -6.03
C ASN A 103 -19.70 -30.82 -4.56
N LEU A 104 -19.33 -29.93 -3.65
CA LEU A 104 -19.53 -30.09 -2.20
C LEU A 104 -20.97 -29.86 -1.74
N LEU A 105 -21.79 -29.18 -2.56
CA LEU A 105 -23.13 -28.70 -2.21
C LEU A 105 -24.17 -29.15 -3.25
N ASN A 106 -24.14 -30.42 -3.65
CA ASN A 106 -25.19 -30.93 -4.52
C ASN A 106 -26.53 -30.91 -3.72
N PRO A 107 -27.53 -30.10 -4.10
CA PRO A 107 -28.78 -29.96 -3.34
C PRO A 107 -29.56 -31.28 -3.21
N ASP A 108 -29.28 -32.27 -4.08
CA ASP A 108 -29.86 -33.61 -4.00
C ASP A 108 -29.23 -34.48 -2.88
N ASN A 109 -28.15 -34.03 -2.22
CA ASN A 109 -27.47 -34.71 -1.11
C ASN A 109 -27.09 -33.71 -0.01
N LEU A 110 -28.09 -33.12 0.66
CA LEU A 110 -27.94 -32.16 1.78
C LEU A 110 -27.14 -32.65 3.01
N LEU A 111 -26.62 -33.87 2.98
CA LEU A 111 -25.66 -34.43 3.91
C LEU A 111 -24.61 -35.19 3.08
N ASP A 112 -23.68 -34.49 2.43
CA ASP A 112 -22.53 -35.22 1.89
C ASP A 112 -21.69 -35.73 3.07
N ASP A 113 -21.92 -37.00 3.43
CA ASP A 113 -21.21 -37.74 4.46
C ASP A 113 -19.68 -37.55 4.37
N ARG A 114 -19.14 -37.21 3.19
CA ARG A 114 -17.71 -37.00 2.94
C ARG A 114 -17.17 -35.69 3.51
N VAL A 115 -17.94 -34.59 3.47
CA VAL A 115 -17.55 -33.31 4.09
C VAL A 115 -17.64 -33.42 5.61
N VAL A 116 -18.71 -34.05 6.10
CA VAL A 116 -18.89 -34.35 7.52
C VAL A 116 -17.77 -35.29 8.01
N LEU A 117 -17.41 -36.31 7.23
CA LEU A 117 -16.30 -37.22 7.55
C LEU A 117 -14.96 -36.51 7.56
N PHE A 118 -14.70 -35.61 6.61
CA PHE A 118 -13.48 -34.79 6.59
C PHE A 118 -13.41 -33.90 7.85
N GLY A 119 -14.46 -33.14 8.14
CA GLY A 119 -14.53 -32.29 9.34
C GLY A 119 -14.36 -33.09 10.63
N LYS A 120 -15.01 -34.26 10.73
CA LYS A 120 -14.86 -35.19 11.86
C LYS A 120 -13.42 -35.70 12.00
N ASN A 121 -12.78 -36.12 10.92
CA ASN A 121 -11.41 -36.63 10.95
C ASN A 121 -10.38 -35.53 11.28
N ALA A 122 -10.58 -34.32 10.76
CA ALA A 122 -9.75 -33.17 11.10
C ALA A 122 -9.89 -32.81 12.59
N PHE A 123 -11.12 -32.74 13.10
CA PHE A 123 -11.41 -32.50 14.51
C PHE A 123 -10.81 -33.58 15.42
N GLN A 124 -10.99 -34.86 15.10
CA GLN A 124 -10.38 -35.97 15.83
C GLN A 124 -8.84 -35.94 15.81
N THR A 125 -8.24 -35.37 14.76
CA THR A 125 -6.79 -35.18 14.68
C THR A 125 -6.36 -34.05 15.62
N LYS A 126 -7.06 -32.91 15.61
CA LYS A 126 -6.83 -31.81 16.57
C LYS A 126 -6.95 -32.27 18.01
N GLU A 127 -8.03 -32.97 18.37
CA GLU A 127 -8.25 -33.48 19.74
C GLU A 127 -7.17 -34.48 20.18
N ARG A 128 -6.60 -35.25 19.26
CA ARG A 128 -5.50 -36.19 19.56
C ARG A 128 -4.16 -35.49 19.78
N ILE A 129 -3.93 -34.36 19.10
CA ILE A 129 -2.71 -33.56 19.22
C ILE A 129 -2.75 -32.67 20.46
N LYS A 130 -3.93 -32.13 20.80
CA LYS A 130 -4.14 -31.20 21.92
C LYS A 130 -3.46 -31.61 23.24
N PRO A 131 -3.59 -32.84 23.76
CA PRO A 131 -2.95 -33.25 25.01
C PRO A 131 -1.42 -33.40 24.91
N LEU A 132 -0.84 -33.33 23.70
CA LEU A 132 0.60 -33.40 23.48
C LEU A 132 1.29 -32.04 23.62
N TYR A 133 0.55 -30.93 23.60
CA TYR A 133 1.11 -29.61 23.83
C TYR A 133 1.61 -29.48 25.27
N LYS A 134 2.73 -28.79 25.43
CA LYS A 134 3.22 -28.38 26.75
C LYS A 134 2.24 -27.37 27.37
N PRO A 135 1.88 -27.51 28.66
CA PRO A 135 1.01 -26.55 29.33
C PRO A 135 1.53 -25.12 29.27
N GLU A 136 2.85 -24.93 29.33
CA GLU A 136 3.49 -23.61 29.26
C GLU A 136 3.25 -22.94 27.90
N PHE A 137 3.29 -23.70 26.81
CA PHE A 137 3.01 -23.19 25.46
C PHE A 137 1.59 -22.67 25.34
N LEU A 138 0.60 -23.48 25.79
CA LEU A 138 -0.81 -23.10 25.72
C LEU A 138 -1.09 -21.88 26.61
N LYS A 139 -0.53 -21.87 27.82
CA LYS A 139 -0.69 -20.78 28.78
C LYS A 139 -0.11 -19.46 28.26
N GLU A 140 1.13 -19.45 27.77
CA GLU A 140 1.75 -18.23 27.22
C GLU A 140 0.97 -17.72 25.99
N TYR A 141 0.44 -18.63 25.16
CA TYR A 141 -0.42 -18.26 24.03
C TYR A 141 -1.75 -17.63 24.47
N GLU A 142 -2.42 -18.21 25.46
CA GLU A 142 -3.69 -17.68 26.01
C GLU A 142 -3.48 -16.34 26.74
N GLU A 143 -2.36 -16.17 27.46
CA GLU A 143 -1.98 -14.92 28.12
C GLU A 143 -1.80 -13.78 27.10
N LEU A 144 -1.12 -14.04 25.98
CA LEU A 144 -0.97 -13.06 24.89
C LEU A 144 -2.32 -12.69 24.28
N ASN A 145 -3.17 -13.68 23.99
CA ASN A 145 -4.49 -13.41 23.43
C ASN A 145 -5.37 -12.59 24.37
N SER A 146 -5.34 -12.93 25.67
CA SER A 146 -6.08 -12.21 26.72
C SER A 146 -5.56 -10.79 26.92
N CYS A 147 -4.24 -10.58 26.82
CA CYS A 147 -3.63 -9.24 26.87
C CYS A 147 -4.11 -8.36 25.71
N PHE A 148 -4.12 -8.91 24.49
CA PHE A 148 -4.59 -8.21 23.28
C PHE A 148 -6.07 -7.82 23.36
N GLU A 149 -6.92 -8.67 23.93
CA GLU A 149 -8.36 -8.40 24.07
C GLU A 149 -8.70 -7.41 25.20
N ASN A 150 -7.74 -7.11 26.07
CA ASN A 150 -7.93 -6.19 27.18
C ASN A 150 -7.73 -4.72 26.77
N SER A 151 -8.83 -4.04 26.42
CA SER A 151 -8.82 -2.60 26.10
C SER A 151 -8.29 -1.70 27.23
N ALA A 152 -8.21 -2.16 28.48
CA ALA A 152 -7.59 -1.37 29.55
C ALA A 152 -6.05 -1.37 29.47
N VAL A 153 -5.45 -2.35 28.80
CA VAL A 153 -3.98 -2.48 28.65
C VAL A 153 -3.55 -2.05 27.25
N LEU A 154 -4.30 -2.48 26.23
CA LEU A 154 -4.04 -2.22 24.81
C LEU A 154 -5.28 -1.60 24.15
N PRO A 155 -5.72 -0.39 24.55
CA PRO A 155 -6.87 0.26 23.94
C PRO A 155 -6.61 0.53 22.46
N LYS A 156 -7.68 0.42 21.67
CA LYS A 156 -7.63 0.90 20.29
C LYS A 156 -7.50 2.41 20.32
N ARG A 157 -6.79 2.95 19.33
CA ARG A 157 -6.60 4.38 19.18
C ARG A 157 -7.92 5.14 19.01
N THR A 158 -8.94 4.49 18.46
CA THR A 158 -10.30 5.03 18.31
C THR A 158 -11.04 5.17 19.65
N GLU A 159 -10.64 4.40 20.66
CA GLU A 159 -11.26 4.38 21.99
C GLU A 159 -10.68 5.48 22.91
N ILE A 160 -9.59 6.15 22.49
CA ILE A 160 -8.90 7.17 23.26
C ILE A 160 -9.16 8.57 22.68
N ALA A 161 -9.60 9.49 23.54
CA ALA A 161 -10.04 10.83 23.14
C ALA A 161 -8.93 11.71 22.54
N THR A 162 -7.69 11.59 23.01
CA THR A 162 -6.56 12.42 22.55
C THR A 162 -5.29 11.61 22.33
N ASP A 163 -4.43 12.07 21.42
CA ASP A 163 -3.19 11.35 21.11
C ASP A 163 -2.19 11.36 22.28
N THR A 164 -2.19 12.42 23.10
CA THR A 164 -1.40 12.50 24.33
C THR A 164 -1.79 11.44 25.35
N LEU A 165 -3.10 11.17 25.51
CA LEU A 165 -3.57 10.06 26.34
C LEU A 165 -3.22 8.71 25.71
N ASN A 166 -3.24 8.62 24.38
CA ASN A 166 -2.88 7.41 23.65
C ASN A 166 -1.41 7.02 23.87
N ALA A 167 -0.52 8.01 24.00
CA ALA A 167 0.91 7.79 24.24
C ALA A 167 1.20 7.07 25.57
N ASN A 168 0.34 7.20 26.58
CA ASN A 168 0.50 6.51 27.87
C ASN A 168 0.47 4.97 27.75
N PHE A 169 -0.09 4.44 26.66
CA PHE A 169 -0.19 3.00 26.42
C PHE A 169 0.95 2.47 25.53
N ASP A 170 1.81 3.32 24.99
CA ASP A 170 2.82 2.91 24.00
C ASP A 170 3.86 1.93 24.59
N LEU A 171 4.20 2.08 25.88
CA LEU A 171 5.10 1.14 26.56
C LEU A 171 4.47 -0.26 26.68
N ASN A 172 3.19 -0.35 27.06
CA ASN A 172 2.46 -1.61 27.12
C ASN A 172 2.36 -2.26 25.74
N ARG A 173 2.14 -1.46 24.69
CA ARG A 173 2.12 -1.92 23.30
C ARG A 173 3.46 -2.51 22.88
N ILE A 174 4.58 -1.85 23.21
CA ILE A 174 5.93 -2.37 22.92
C ILE A 174 6.20 -3.66 23.70
N GLU A 175 5.81 -3.71 24.98
CA GLU A 175 5.98 -4.91 25.79
C GLU A 175 5.22 -6.11 25.20
N PHE A 176 3.97 -5.91 24.80
CA PHE A 176 3.18 -6.93 24.12
C PHE A 176 3.85 -7.42 22.82
N ILE A 177 4.38 -6.49 22.01
CA ILE A 177 5.10 -6.83 20.77
C ILE A 177 6.33 -7.69 21.08
N ILE A 178 7.13 -7.31 22.08
CA ILE A 178 8.33 -8.07 22.50
C ILE A 178 7.95 -9.47 22.99
N GLN A 179 6.91 -9.58 23.82
CA GLN A 179 6.42 -10.87 24.33
C GLN A 179 5.94 -11.76 23.18
N THR A 180 5.21 -11.19 22.21
CA THR A 180 4.74 -11.89 21.02
C THR A 180 5.89 -12.42 20.16
N LEU A 181 6.89 -11.59 19.87
CA LEU A 181 8.07 -11.99 19.08
C LEU A 181 8.89 -13.07 19.80
N ASN A 182 9.03 -12.97 21.13
CA ASN A 182 9.71 -13.99 21.93
C ASN A 182 8.96 -15.32 21.93
N PHE A 183 7.62 -15.31 22.02
CA PHE A 183 6.80 -16.51 21.92
C PHE A 183 7.01 -17.21 20.58
N ILE A 184 6.90 -16.47 19.47
CA ILE A 184 7.08 -17.01 18.11
C ILE A 184 8.48 -17.63 18.00
N LYS A 185 9.53 -16.92 18.43
CA LYS A 185 10.91 -17.41 18.39
C LYS A 185 11.13 -18.66 19.24
N LYS A 186 10.60 -18.68 20.46
CA LYS A 186 10.76 -19.77 21.43
C LYS A 186 10.11 -21.06 20.95
N TYR A 187 8.91 -20.95 20.37
CA TYR A 187 8.06 -22.11 20.06
C TYR A 187 8.09 -22.55 18.59
N GLN A 188 9.09 -22.13 17.82
CA GLN A 188 9.34 -22.62 16.46
C GLN A 188 9.49 -24.15 16.40
N ARG A 189 10.33 -24.70 17.28
CA ARG A 189 10.76 -26.10 17.21
C ARG A 189 9.76 -27.02 17.90
N THR A 190 9.53 -28.20 17.34
CA THR A 190 8.54 -29.17 17.86
C THR A 190 8.83 -29.58 19.32
N ASP A 191 10.10 -29.71 19.72
CA ASP A 191 10.52 -30.05 21.09
C ASP A 191 10.21 -28.97 22.12
N THR A 192 10.11 -27.71 21.70
CA THR A 192 9.72 -26.59 22.59
C THR A 192 8.21 -26.51 22.79
N ARG A 193 7.41 -26.98 21.81
CA ARG A 193 5.94 -26.94 21.81
C ARG A 193 5.30 -28.13 22.47
N PHE A 194 5.86 -29.32 22.23
CA PHE A 194 5.24 -30.59 22.59
C PHE A 194 6.04 -31.32 23.66
N ILE A 195 5.34 -32.13 24.45
CA ILE A 195 5.98 -33.20 25.22
C ILE A 195 6.61 -34.22 24.23
N PRO A 196 7.53 -35.10 24.66
CA PRO A 196 8.13 -36.11 23.78
C PRO A 196 7.07 -36.85 22.97
N LEU A 197 7.12 -36.69 21.64
CA LEU A 197 6.06 -37.15 20.75
C LEU A 197 5.98 -38.68 20.69
N PRO A 198 4.77 -39.28 20.65
CA PRO A 198 4.61 -40.71 20.45
C PRO A 198 5.23 -41.18 19.12
N ARG A 199 5.91 -42.34 19.12
CA ARG A 199 6.56 -42.89 17.92
C ARG A 199 5.60 -43.27 16.77
N HIS A 200 4.29 -43.30 17.03
CA HIS A 200 3.26 -43.85 16.13
C HIS A 200 2.26 -42.79 15.64
N LEU A 201 2.66 -41.51 15.63
CA LEU A 201 1.87 -40.44 15.02
C LEU A 201 1.73 -40.67 13.51
N LYS A 202 0.52 -40.42 12.98
CA LYS A 202 0.23 -40.50 11.55
C LYS A 202 0.75 -39.24 10.85
N SER A 203 0.96 -39.32 9.52
CA SER A 203 1.33 -38.13 8.73
C SER A 203 0.32 -36.99 8.83
N SER A 204 -0.97 -37.31 8.99
CA SER A 204 -2.03 -36.33 9.26
C SER A 204 -1.82 -35.58 10.57
N ASP A 205 -1.24 -36.23 11.57
CA ASP A 205 -1.04 -35.63 12.88
C ASP A 205 0.10 -34.61 12.79
N TYR A 206 1.22 -34.96 12.14
CA TYR A 206 2.32 -34.03 11.89
C TYR A 206 1.91 -32.84 11.02
N ALA A 207 1.16 -33.08 9.94
CA ALA A 207 0.66 -32.00 9.09
C ALA A 207 -0.24 -31.04 9.88
N MET A 208 -1.16 -31.58 10.70
CA MET A 208 -2.01 -30.75 11.54
C MET A 208 -1.23 -29.96 12.60
N MET A 209 -0.17 -30.54 13.20
CA MET A 209 0.71 -29.82 14.15
C MET A 209 1.41 -28.61 13.51
N GLU A 210 1.87 -28.75 12.26
CA GLU A 210 2.52 -27.66 11.53
C GLU A 210 1.51 -26.61 11.08
N ASN A 211 0.34 -27.02 10.56
CA ASN A 211 -0.74 -26.11 10.19
C ASN A 211 -1.21 -25.27 11.39
N GLU A 212 -1.45 -25.91 12.55
CA GLU A 212 -1.84 -25.21 13.78
C GLU A 212 -0.76 -24.26 14.29
N GLN A 213 0.52 -24.55 14.06
CA GLN A 213 1.60 -23.64 14.45
C GLN A 213 1.65 -22.43 13.53
N MET A 214 1.53 -22.66 12.22
CA MET A 214 1.48 -21.58 11.24
C MET A 214 0.28 -20.66 11.50
N GLU A 215 -0.90 -21.23 11.75
CA GLU A 215 -2.12 -20.50 12.13
C GLU A 215 -1.89 -19.60 13.37
N LYS A 216 -1.33 -20.15 14.45
CA LYS A 216 -1.02 -19.39 15.67
C LYS A 216 0.03 -18.30 15.42
N CYS A 217 1.07 -18.59 14.65
CA CYS A 217 2.10 -17.60 14.29
C CYS A 217 1.50 -16.43 13.51
N ARG A 218 0.69 -16.71 12.49
CA ARG A 218 0.03 -15.70 11.66
C ARG A 218 -0.89 -14.81 12.48
N LEU A 219 -1.71 -15.41 13.35
CA LEU A 219 -2.61 -14.66 14.23
C LEU A 219 -1.85 -13.73 15.18
N LEU A 220 -0.75 -14.20 15.77
CA LEU A 220 0.10 -13.38 16.64
C LEU A 220 0.80 -12.26 15.87
N ILE A 221 1.26 -12.50 14.64
CA ILE A 221 1.84 -11.46 13.78
C ILE A 221 0.76 -10.42 13.40
N GLU A 222 -0.45 -10.84 13.06
CA GLU A 222 -1.59 -9.94 12.81
C GLU A 222 -1.85 -9.06 14.03
N LYS A 223 -2.00 -9.66 15.22
CA LYS A 223 -2.20 -8.93 16.48
C LYS A 223 -1.07 -7.94 16.77
N MET A 224 0.19 -8.34 16.55
CA MET A 224 1.34 -7.45 16.66
C MET A 224 1.23 -6.25 15.71
N CYS A 225 0.86 -6.46 14.45
CA CYS A 225 0.70 -5.37 13.47
C CYS A 225 -0.45 -4.44 13.85
N VAL A 226 -1.58 -4.98 14.34
CA VAL A 226 -2.69 -4.17 14.88
C VAL A 226 -2.23 -3.36 16.10
N THR A 227 -1.41 -3.92 16.98
CA THR A 227 -0.82 -3.17 18.11
C THR A 227 0.07 -2.01 17.61
N ILE A 228 0.87 -2.24 16.57
CA ILE A 228 1.69 -1.20 15.91
C ILE A 228 0.81 -0.11 15.27
N GLN A 229 -0.34 -0.48 14.69
CA GLN A 229 -1.33 0.46 14.13
C GLN A 229 -1.80 1.49 15.17
N ASN A 230 -1.88 1.07 16.44
CA ASN A 230 -2.45 1.85 17.54
C ASN A 230 -1.46 2.76 18.28
N PHE A 231 -0.17 2.77 17.92
CA PHE A 231 0.81 3.70 18.51
C PHE A 231 0.39 5.18 18.37
N SER A 232 0.84 6.02 19.30
CA SER A 232 0.68 7.48 19.20
C SER A 232 1.37 8.07 17.96
N TYR A 233 0.92 9.24 17.51
CA TYR A 233 1.60 9.97 16.43
C TYR A 233 3.01 10.38 16.84
N GLU A 234 3.22 10.72 18.11
CA GLU A 234 4.53 11.11 18.64
C GLU A 234 5.56 10.00 18.48
N LEU A 235 5.22 8.78 18.93
CA LEU A 235 6.11 7.62 18.79
C LEU A 235 6.36 7.28 17.32
N ARG A 236 5.28 7.22 16.52
CA ARG A 236 5.40 6.93 15.08
C ARG A 236 6.26 7.96 14.37
N GLY A 237 6.11 9.24 14.70
CA GLY A 237 6.91 10.35 14.19
C GLY A 237 8.38 10.21 14.56
N LYS A 238 8.69 10.03 15.85
CA LYS A 238 10.06 9.89 16.38
C LYS A 238 10.84 8.77 15.69
N PHE A 239 10.18 7.66 15.39
CA PHE A 239 10.83 6.45 14.87
C PHE A 239 10.58 6.17 13.37
N SER A 240 9.89 7.05 12.65
CA SER A 240 9.56 6.88 11.23
C SER A 240 10.78 6.61 10.33
N GLY A 241 11.90 7.29 10.57
CA GLY A 241 13.14 7.15 9.78
C GLY A 241 14.03 5.97 10.16
N HIS A 242 13.58 5.04 11.01
CA HIS A 242 14.41 3.92 11.49
C HIS A 242 14.19 2.61 10.71
N PHE A 243 13.48 2.64 9.59
CA PHE A 243 13.28 1.48 8.75
C PHE A 243 13.89 1.66 7.36
N GLU A 244 14.65 0.67 6.93
CA GLU A 244 15.34 0.67 5.64
C GLU A 244 15.04 -0.61 4.82
N PRO A 245 15.14 -0.53 3.48
CA PRO A 245 15.31 0.68 2.68
C PRO A 245 13.98 1.43 2.52
N ALA A 246 14.04 2.75 2.34
CA ALA A 246 12.88 3.53 1.91
C ALA A 246 12.19 2.86 0.68
N PRO A 247 10.85 2.91 0.57
CA PRO A 247 9.88 3.62 1.41
C PRO A 247 9.32 2.76 2.57
N PHE A 248 10.12 1.91 3.22
CA PHE A 248 9.64 1.16 4.39
C PHE A 248 9.15 2.13 5.48
N THR A 249 7.88 2.03 5.85
CA THR A 249 7.23 2.90 6.84
C THR A 249 6.36 2.08 7.80
N TRP A 250 5.75 2.72 8.79
CA TRP A 250 4.76 2.07 9.65
C TRP A 250 3.60 1.42 8.87
N MET A 251 3.23 1.97 7.72
CA MET A 251 2.21 1.40 6.83
C MET A 251 2.61 0.01 6.31
N THR A 252 3.90 -0.27 6.18
CA THR A 252 4.38 -1.59 5.76
C THR A 252 4.02 -2.69 6.78
N PHE A 253 3.92 -2.36 8.07
CA PHE A 253 3.40 -3.29 9.08
C PHE A 253 1.90 -3.50 8.95
N ASP A 254 1.14 -2.45 8.62
CA ASP A 254 -0.30 -2.55 8.38
C ASP A 254 -0.56 -3.47 7.17
N GLN A 255 0.19 -3.28 6.08
CA GLN A 255 0.17 -4.18 4.91
C GLN A 255 0.58 -5.61 5.26
N PHE A 256 1.66 -5.78 6.03
CA PHE A 256 2.14 -7.10 6.44
C PHE A 256 1.11 -7.85 7.28
N GLY A 257 0.51 -7.18 8.28
CA GLY A 257 -0.57 -7.74 9.10
C GLY A 257 -1.77 -8.18 8.28
N GLY A 258 -2.15 -7.38 7.28
CA GLY A 258 -3.22 -7.70 6.35
C GLY A 258 -2.89 -8.90 5.45
N VAL A 259 -1.65 -8.99 4.98
CA VAL A 259 -1.15 -10.09 4.13
C VAL A 259 -1.04 -11.42 4.88
N VAL A 260 -0.53 -11.41 6.11
CA VAL A 260 -0.35 -12.64 6.88
C VAL A 260 -1.66 -13.16 7.44
N ARG A 261 -2.73 -12.37 7.45
CA ARG A 261 -4.05 -12.86 7.87
C ARG A 261 -4.52 -14.00 6.99
N GLU A 262 -5.19 -14.99 7.60
CA GLU A 262 -5.73 -16.13 6.85
C GLU A 262 -6.80 -15.66 5.85
N PRO A 263 -6.60 -15.87 4.54
CA PRO A 263 -7.62 -15.54 3.56
C PRO A 263 -8.81 -16.49 3.68
N PRO A 264 -10.02 -16.06 3.26
CA PRO A 264 -11.14 -16.99 3.10
C PRO A 264 -10.80 -18.11 2.11
N LEU A 265 -11.44 -19.26 2.28
CA LEU A 265 -11.30 -20.41 1.39
C LEU A 265 -11.65 -20.10 -0.07
N ASN A 266 -12.57 -19.15 -0.31
CA ASN A 266 -12.98 -18.73 -1.64
C ASN A 266 -12.55 -17.29 -1.96
N GLN A 267 -11.43 -17.15 -2.66
CA GLN A 267 -11.03 -15.87 -3.25
C GLN A 267 -11.29 -15.88 -4.76
N HIS A 268 -12.23 -15.04 -5.20
CA HIS A 268 -12.43 -14.80 -6.63
C HIS A 268 -11.52 -13.66 -7.09
N ARG A 269 -10.79 -13.90 -8.18
CA ARG A 269 -9.96 -12.90 -8.86
C ARG A 269 -10.27 -12.99 -10.35
N LEU A 270 -10.64 -11.85 -10.93
CA LEU A 270 -10.87 -11.71 -12.36
C LEU A 270 -9.69 -11.00 -12.97
N ILE A 271 -9.15 -11.55 -14.07
CA ILE A 271 -8.17 -10.87 -14.91
C ILE A 271 -8.81 -10.74 -16.29
N PRO A 272 -9.29 -9.55 -16.67
CA PRO A 272 -9.89 -9.33 -17.98
C PRO A 272 -8.85 -9.51 -19.09
N LEU A 273 -9.31 -10.03 -20.22
CA LEU A 273 -8.48 -10.45 -21.36
C LEU A 273 -8.92 -9.72 -22.62
N GLY A 274 -8.58 -8.43 -22.69
CA GLY A 274 -8.73 -7.60 -23.88
C GLY A 274 -10.11 -7.57 -24.54
N ASP A 275 -10.16 -6.84 -25.65
CA ASP A 275 -11.30 -6.85 -26.55
C ASP A 275 -11.09 -8.06 -27.43
N LEU A 276 -11.55 -9.23 -26.99
CA LEU A 276 -11.71 -10.35 -27.90
C LEU A 276 -12.83 -9.98 -28.87
N SER A 277 -12.50 -9.16 -29.87
CA SER A 277 -13.33 -9.00 -31.04
C SER A 277 -13.48 -10.39 -31.65
N ILE A 278 -14.62 -11.01 -31.36
CA ILE A 278 -15.01 -12.36 -31.79
C ILE A 278 -14.94 -12.50 -33.32
N SER A 279 -14.81 -11.39 -34.05
CA SER A 279 -14.65 -11.35 -35.50
C SER A 279 -13.35 -11.98 -36.01
N ALA A 280 -12.29 -12.06 -35.20
CA ALA A 280 -11.06 -12.76 -35.57
C ALA A 280 -10.81 -13.95 -34.63
N LEU A 281 -11.05 -15.17 -35.13
CA LEU A 281 -10.71 -16.44 -34.48
C LEU A 281 -9.18 -16.66 -34.28
N ASP A 282 -8.35 -15.64 -34.56
CA ASP A 282 -6.91 -15.73 -34.41
C ASP A 282 -6.45 -15.19 -33.04
N PHE A 283 -6.30 -16.12 -32.09
CA PHE A 283 -5.79 -15.85 -30.76
C PHE A 283 -4.25 -15.75 -30.71
N THR A 284 -3.55 -15.93 -31.83
CA THR A 284 -2.07 -15.96 -31.88
C THR A 284 -1.42 -14.72 -31.27
N PRO A 285 -1.92 -13.47 -31.50
CA PRO A 285 -1.34 -12.27 -30.90
C PRO A 285 -1.41 -12.23 -29.37
N TYR A 286 -2.36 -12.96 -28.76
CA TYR A 286 -2.59 -12.98 -27.32
C TYR A 286 -2.08 -14.25 -26.64
N ALA A 287 -1.47 -15.17 -27.39
CA ALA A 287 -1.05 -16.47 -26.86
C ALA A 287 -0.08 -16.35 -25.68
N GLU A 288 0.84 -15.38 -25.74
CA GLU A 288 1.79 -15.10 -24.67
C GLU A 288 1.13 -14.49 -23.43
N ALA A 289 0.25 -13.49 -23.61
CA ALA A 289 -0.55 -12.92 -22.53
C ALA A 289 -1.41 -13.98 -21.83
N MET A 290 -2.10 -14.83 -22.61
CA MET A 290 -2.90 -15.96 -22.11
C MET A 290 -2.06 -16.98 -21.34
N LYS A 291 -0.81 -17.21 -21.75
CA LYS A 291 0.12 -18.08 -21.02
C LYS A 291 0.51 -17.44 -19.69
N SER A 292 0.89 -16.17 -19.68
CA SER A 292 1.31 -15.48 -18.46
C SER A 292 0.18 -15.33 -17.45
N ILE A 293 -1.03 -14.98 -17.90
CA ILE A 293 -2.22 -14.91 -17.05
C ILE A 293 -2.54 -16.27 -16.42
N ARG A 294 -2.39 -17.37 -17.16
CA ARG A 294 -2.54 -18.72 -16.58
C ARG A 294 -1.51 -19.00 -15.49
N HIS A 295 -0.27 -18.51 -15.61
CA HIS A 295 0.73 -18.66 -14.55
C HIS A 295 0.41 -17.79 -13.33
N ILE A 296 0.02 -16.53 -13.55
CA ILE A 296 -0.39 -15.61 -12.48
C ILE A 296 -1.60 -16.16 -11.71
N LEU A 297 -2.58 -16.76 -12.40
CA LEU A 297 -3.73 -17.35 -11.71
C LEU A 297 -3.36 -18.58 -10.87
N ARG A 298 -2.32 -19.35 -11.27
CA ARG A 298 -1.76 -20.41 -10.42
C ARG A 298 -1.00 -19.83 -9.22
N GLU A 299 -0.23 -18.78 -9.45
CA GLU A 299 0.48 -18.02 -8.41
C GLU A 299 -0.53 -17.50 -7.36
N LEU A 300 -1.68 -16.99 -7.79
CA LEU A 300 -2.77 -16.55 -6.92
C LEU A 300 -3.44 -17.71 -6.18
N ALA A 301 -3.67 -18.85 -6.85
CA ALA A 301 -4.25 -20.04 -6.21
C ALA A 301 -3.36 -20.58 -5.09
N ASP A 302 -2.04 -20.52 -5.27
CA ASP A 302 -1.04 -20.97 -4.28
C ASP A 302 -0.46 -19.81 -3.44
N ARG A 303 -1.11 -18.63 -3.45
CA ARG A 303 -0.62 -17.44 -2.74
C ARG A 303 -0.44 -17.70 -1.24
N GLN A 304 -1.33 -18.48 -0.65
CA GLN A 304 -1.25 -18.82 0.77
C GLN A 304 0.02 -19.63 1.07
N ASP A 305 0.31 -20.64 0.25
CA ASP A 305 1.55 -21.42 0.35
C ASP A 305 2.79 -20.52 0.20
N ILE A 306 2.75 -19.53 -0.71
CA ILE A 306 3.86 -18.55 -0.89
C ILE A 306 4.05 -17.68 0.36
N ILE A 307 2.95 -17.19 0.96
CA ILE A 307 2.98 -16.40 2.20
C ILE A 307 3.58 -17.22 3.34
N GLU A 308 3.26 -18.52 3.45
CA GLU A 308 3.80 -19.38 4.51
C GLU A 308 5.31 -19.55 4.38
N GLU A 309 5.83 -19.73 3.17
CA GLU A 309 7.27 -19.74 2.91
C GLU A 309 7.92 -18.40 3.30
N ALA A 310 7.23 -17.28 3.08
CA ALA A 310 7.68 -15.96 3.52
C ALA A 310 7.64 -15.76 5.05
N VAL A 311 6.64 -16.34 5.73
CA VAL A 311 6.53 -16.30 7.21
C VAL A 311 7.69 -17.07 7.85
N TYR A 312 8.06 -18.23 7.33
CA TYR A 312 9.26 -18.94 7.80
C TYR A 312 10.52 -18.07 7.69
N GLU A 313 10.72 -17.44 6.52
CA GLU A 313 11.87 -16.55 6.29
C GLU A 313 11.83 -15.29 7.18
N PHE A 314 10.64 -14.74 7.48
CA PHE A 314 10.46 -13.65 8.45
C PHE A 314 10.94 -14.08 9.83
N ILE A 315 10.54 -15.27 10.30
CA ILE A 315 10.91 -15.72 11.64
C ILE A 315 12.43 -15.98 11.74
N ASP A 316 13.04 -16.53 10.70
CA ASP A 316 14.47 -16.83 10.70
C ASP A 316 15.35 -15.56 10.59
N ARG A 317 14.93 -14.56 9.81
CA ARG A 317 15.78 -13.40 9.46
C ARG A 317 15.33 -12.08 10.07
N ASP A 318 14.07 -11.72 9.89
CA ASP A 318 13.56 -10.39 10.22
C ASP A 318 13.15 -10.29 11.70
N LEU A 319 12.60 -11.37 12.29
CA LEU A 319 12.15 -11.40 13.67
C LEU A 319 13.25 -11.03 14.69
N PRO A 320 14.48 -11.59 14.62
CA PRO A 320 15.54 -11.23 15.56
C PRO A 320 15.90 -9.73 15.52
N VAL A 321 15.90 -9.15 14.32
CA VAL A 321 16.17 -7.73 14.09
C VAL A 321 15.05 -6.87 14.68
N LEU A 322 13.80 -7.26 14.42
CA LEU A 322 12.61 -6.56 14.92
C LEU A 322 12.51 -6.60 16.45
N LEU A 323 12.82 -7.76 17.06
CA LEU A 323 12.86 -7.92 18.50
C LEU A 323 13.90 -7.00 19.14
N GLN A 324 15.09 -6.91 18.56
CA GLN A 324 16.15 -6.02 19.05
C GLN A 324 15.74 -4.53 18.91
N PHE A 325 15.09 -4.17 17.81
CA PHE A 325 14.58 -2.82 17.58
C PHE A 325 13.59 -2.42 18.69
N PHE A 326 12.52 -3.18 18.88
CA PHE A 326 11.50 -2.86 19.89
C PHE A 326 12.03 -2.91 21.32
N ALA A 327 12.97 -3.82 21.63
CA ALA A 327 13.64 -3.82 22.92
C ALA A 327 14.46 -2.53 23.15
N THR A 328 15.06 -1.97 22.11
CA THR A 328 15.81 -0.71 22.18
C THR A 328 14.85 0.48 22.31
N VAL A 329 13.76 0.51 21.53
CA VAL A 329 12.70 1.53 21.64
C VAL A 329 12.08 1.53 23.04
N GLY A 330 11.77 0.35 23.60
CA GLY A 330 11.22 0.24 24.96
C GLY A 330 12.16 0.81 26.03
N LYS A 331 13.47 0.54 25.92
CA LYS A 331 14.48 1.13 26.81
C LYS A 331 14.55 2.64 26.66
N GLU A 332 14.51 3.16 25.43
CA GLU A 332 14.54 4.59 25.14
C GLU A 332 13.30 5.32 25.68
N LEU A 333 12.12 4.70 25.68
CA LEU A 333 10.92 5.29 26.28
C LEU A 333 10.97 5.32 27.82
N GLN A 334 11.55 4.29 28.45
CA GLN A 334 11.71 4.23 29.90
C GLN A 334 12.84 5.15 30.38
N HIS A 335 13.93 5.21 29.62
CA HIS A 335 15.16 5.91 29.94
C HIS A 335 15.69 6.62 28.68
N PRO A 336 15.22 7.85 28.41
CA PRO A 336 15.66 8.61 27.24
C PRO A 336 17.17 8.78 27.22
N SER A 337 17.80 8.27 26.17
CA SER A 337 19.23 8.28 25.96
C SER A 337 19.61 9.23 24.83
N LYS A 338 20.89 9.56 24.72
CA LYS A 338 21.42 10.27 23.55
C LYS A 338 21.85 9.32 22.43
N ASP A 339 21.69 8.01 22.64
CA ASP A 339 22.17 7.01 21.71
C ASP A 339 21.26 6.94 20.49
N ILE A 340 21.86 7.03 19.31
CA ILE A 340 21.12 6.97 18.04
C ILE A 340 20.72 5.52 17.80
N ILE A 341 19.42 5.25 17.81
CA ILE A 341 18.88 3.96 17.38
C ILE A 341 19.20 3.80 15.89
N LYS A 342 19.86 2.69 15.54
CA LYS A 342 20.23 2.42 14.15
C LYS A 342 19.00 2.00 13.35
N PRO A 343 18.88 2.41 12.08
CA PRO A 343 17.86 1.89 11.20
C PRO A 343 17.96 0.36 11.06
N VAL A 344 16.81 -0.29 10.91
CA VAL A 344 16.69 -1.73 10.73
C VAL A 344 16.11 -2.08 9.37
N SER A 345 16.56 -3.19 8.80
CA SER A 345 16.05 -3.69 7.53
C SER A 345 15.30 -5.02 7.71
N LEU A 346 14.03 -5.01 7.33
CA LEU A 346 13.13 -6.18 7.35
C LEU A 346 12.91 -6.64 5.92
N LYS A 347 13.80 -7.51 5.44
CA LYS A 347 13.92 -7.86 4.02
C LYS A 347 12.74 -8.71 3.55
N SER A 348 12.37 -9.72 4.34
CA SER A 348 11.28 -10.64 4.02
C SER A 348 9.94 -9.92 4.06
N VAL A 349 9.73 -9.07 5.08
CA VAL A 349 8.52 -8.23 5.18
C VAL A 349 8.38 -7.32 3.97
N LYS A 350 9.44 -6.57 3.63
CA LYS A 350 9.41 -5.64 2.49
C LYS A 350 9.17 -6.35 1.16
N ALA A 351 9.88 -7.45 0.92
CA ALA A 351 9.74 -8.21 -0.31
C ALA A 351 8.32 -8.78 -0.45
N LEU A 352 7.76 -9.34 0.63
CA LEU A 352 6.42 -9.91 0.64
C LEU A 352 5.34 -8.86 0.37
N THR A 353 5.37 -7.75 1.12
CA THR A 353 4.35 -6.69 0.98
C THR A 353 4.44 -6.01 -0.38
N SER A 354 5.64 -5.73 -0.87
CA SER A 354 5.82 -5.13 -2.21
C SER A 354 5.33 -6.05 -3.31
N TYR A 355 5.74 -7.32 -3.29
CA TYR A 355 5.35 -8.31 -4.29
C TYR A 355 3.83 -8.55 -4.34
N ILE A 356 3.20 -8.67 -3.17
CA ILE A 356 1.75 -8.89 -3.10
C ILE A 356 0.99 -7.62 -3.53
N SER A 357 1.40 -6.45 -3.03
CA SER A 357 0.80 -5.17 -3.38
C SER A 357 0.87 -4.93 -4.89
N ASP A 358 2.03 -5.17 -5.49
CA ASP A 358 2.26 -5.07 -6.92
C ASP A 358 1.28 -5.92 -7.73
N LEU A 359 1.15 -7.20 -7.37
CA LEU A 359 0.26 -8.11 -8.09
C LEU A 359 -1.22 -7.73 -7.92
N GLU A 360 -1.65 -7.43 -6.70
CA GLU A 360 -3.03 -7.05 -6.43
C GLU A 360 -3.41 -5.73 -7.11
N ASN A 361 -2.54 -4.73 -7.03
CA ASN A 361 -2.80 -3.42 -7.62
C ASN A 361 -2.72 -3.47 -9.14
N LEU A 362 -1.86 -4.30 -9.74
CA LEU A 362 -1.89 -4.57 -11.17
C LEU A 362 -3.23 -5.18 -11.61
N ILE A 363 -3.76 -6.15 -10.85
CA ILE A 363 -5.07 -6.75 -11.14
C ILE A 363 -6.22 -5.75 -10.94
N LYS A 364 -6.17 -4.94 -9.88
CA LYS A 364 -7.16 -3.85 -9.65
C LYS A 364 -7.14 -2.83 -10.78
N LEU A 365 -5.95 -2.40 -11.21
CA LEU A 365 -5.76 -1.49 -12.35
C LEU A 365 -6.33 -2.09 -13.64
N LEU A 366 -6.02 -3.35 -13.95
CA LEU A 366 -6.60 -4.04 -15.11
C LEU A 366 -8.13 -4.04 -15.08
N ASN A 367 -8.73 -4.31 -13.92
CA ASN A 367 -10.19 -4.33 -13.77
C ASN A 367 -10.83 -2.93 -13.90
N LEU A 368 -10.20 -1.92 -13.31
CA LEU A 368 -10.65 -0.52 -13.38
C LEU A 368 -10.63 -0.01 -14.81
N VAL A 369 -9.47 -0.13 -15.47
CA VAL A 369 -9.25 0.39 -16.82
C VAL A 369 -10.08 -0.37 -17.87
N ASN A 370 -10.41 -1.64 -17.61
CA ASN A 370 -11.29 -2.44 -18.45
C ASN A 370 -12.81 -2.18 -18.20
N TYR A 371 -13.17 -1.31 -17.25
CA TYR A 371 -14.56 -1.05 -16.87
C TYR A 371 -15.36 -2.30 -16.49
N THR A 372 -14.68 -3.28 -15.88
CA THR A 372 -15.34 -4.54 -15.57
C THR A 372 -16.45 -4.32 -14.54
N GLN A 373 -17.71 -4.52 -14.94
CA GLN A 373 -18.84 -4.45 -14.02
C GLN A 373 -18.96 -5.75 -13.22
N ASN A 374 -19.54 -5.68 -12.01
CA ASN A 374 -19.74 -6.79 -11.07
C ASN A 374 -20.19 -8.08 -11.77
N ILE A 375 -19.24 -8.94 -12.13
CA ILE A 375 -19.53 -10.26 -12.69
C ILE A 375 -20.10 -11.08 -11.55
N ASN A 376 -21.37 -11.49 -11.67
CA ASN A 376 -22.07 -12.26 -10.66
C ASN A 376 -21.29 -13.56 -10.37
N PRO A 377 -20.59 -13.69 -9.22
CA PRO A 377 -19.64 -14.77 -8.99
C PRO A 377 -20.32 -16.14 -9.06
N LEU A 378 -21.57 -16.21 -8.60
CA LEU A 378 -22.38 -17.43 -8.45
C LEU A 378 -22.58 -18.21 -9.75
N LYS A 379 -22.67 -17.55 -10.91
CA LYS A 379 -22.81 -18.26 -12.20
C LYS A 379 -21.49 -18.79 -12.76
N ASN A 380 -20.35 -18.20 -12.35
CA ASN A 380 -19.03 -18.58 -12.83
C ASN A 380 -18.29 -19.55 -11.88
N ILE A 381 -18.73 -19.63 -10.62
CA ILE A 381 -18.25 -20.58 -9.59
C ILE A 381 -18.41 -22.04 -10.06
N LEU A 382 -19.52 -22.38 -10.73
CA LEU A 382 -19.80 -23.76 -11.16
C LEU A 382 -18.86 -24.26 -12.28
N ALA A 383 -18.13 -23.35 -12.92
CA ALA A 383 -17.29 -23.72 -14.04
C ALA A 383 -15.82 -23.97 -13.61
N GLY A 384 -15.38 -23.47 -12.44
CA GLY A 384 -13.97 -23.52 -12.02
C GLY A 384 -13.01 -23.20 -13.17
N SER A 385 -13.47 -22.33 -14.07
CA SER A 385 -12.90 -22.05 -15.37
C SER A 385 -12.72 -20.55 -15.43
N PHE A 386 -11.47 -20.16 -15.61
CA PHE A 386 -11.03 -18.94 -16.28
C PHE A 386 -12.16 -18.33 -17.12
N VAL A 387 -12.83 -17.31 -16.61
CA VAL A 387 -13.73 -16.52 -17.46
C VAL A 387 -12.88 -15.45 -18.10
N ALA A 388 -12.17 -15.84 -19.15
CA ALA A 388 -11.85 -14.91 -20.21
C ALA A 388 -13.21 -14.55 -20.85
N THR A 389 -13.93 -13.59 -20.28
CA THR A 389 -15.20 -13.14 -20.86
C THR A 389 -14.84 -12.35 -22.10
N PRO A 390 -15.16 -12.81 -23.33
CA PRO A 390 -14.97 -11.96 -24.49
C PRO A 390 -15.89 -10.74 -24.33
N LEU A 391 -15.30 -9.55 -24.34
CA LEU A 391 -16.07 -8.32 -24.40
C LEU A 391 -16.77 -8.26 -25.76
N ILE A 392 -18.11 -8.18 -25.74
CA ILE A 392 -18.94 -8.12 -26.95
C ILE A 392 -18.87 -6.71 -27.58
N GLU A 393 -18.40 -5.72 -26.83
CA GLU A 393 -18.30 -4.31 -27.22
C GLU A 393 -16.84 -3.84 -27.18
N SER A 394 -16.49 -2.88 -28.04
CA SER A 394 -15.18 -2.21 -27.99
C SER A 394 -14.98 -1.45 -26.69
N ARG A 395 -13.76 -1.39 -26.16
CA ARG A 395 -13.40 -0.67 -24.93
C ARG A 395 -13.81 0.81 -24.93
N GLU A 396 -13.75 1.48 -26.08
CA GLU A 396 -14.26 2.84 -26.26
C GLU A 396 -15.78 2.99 -26.01
N THR A 397 -16.52 1.88 -26.03
CA THR A 397 -17.97 1.85 -25.75
C THR A 397 -18.25 1.47 -24.29
N LEU A 398 -17.39 0.66 -23.67
CA LEU A 398 -17.57 0.19 -22.29
C LEU A 398 -17.59 1.32 -21.27
N TYR A 399 -16.76 2.36 -21.43
CA TYR A 399 -16.78 3.49 -20.50
C TYR A 399 -18.13 4.23 -20.54
N LYS A 400 -18.81 4.27 -21.70
CA LYS A 400 -20.12 4.92 -21.85
C LYS A 400 -21.22 4.17 -21.12
N ASN A 401 -21.08 2.86 -20.95
CA ASN A 401 -21.96 2.05 -20.12
C ASN A 401 -21.69 2.23 -18.62
N ARG A 402 -20.49 2.71 -18.26
CA ARG A 402 -20.08 2.94 -16.87
C ARG A 402 -20.35 4.36 -16.40
N PHE A 403 -20.18 5.36 -17.26
CA PHE A 403 -20.32 6.78 -16.93
C PHE A 403 -21.16 7.51 -17.95
N ASN A 404 -22.19 8.21 -17.47
CA ASN A 404 -22.92 9.18 -18.27
C ASN A 404 -22.30 10.58 -18.11
N LEU A 405 -21.31 10.91 -18.95
CA LEU A 405 -20.62 12.21 -18.89
C LEU A 405 -21.51 13.42 -19.24
N SER A 406 -22.75 13.22 -19.69
CA SER A 406 -23.71 14.32 -19.85
C SER A 406 -24.30 14.78 -18.50
N THR A 407 -24.24 13.96 -17.45
CA THR A 407 -24.77 14.28 -16.12
C THR A 407 -23.65 14.71 -15.18
N LYS A 408 -24.02 15.48 -14.14
CA LYS A 408 -23.09 15.85 -13.06
C LYS A 408 -22.54 14.61 -12.35
N ARG A 409 -23.42 13.64 -12.06
CA ARG A 409 -23.08 12.37 -11.40
C ARG A 409 -22.04 11.57 -12.19
N GLY A 410 -22.26 11.35 -13.49
CA GLY A 410 -21.33 10.58 -14.31
C GLY A 410 -19.96 11.26 -14.47
N LYS A 411 -19.92 12.60 -14.53
CA LYS A 411 -18.64 13.35 -14.50
C LYS A 411 -17.88 13.16 -13.19
N HIS A 412 -18.57 13.25 -12.05
CA HIS A 412 -17.95 13.06 -10.73
C HIS A 412 -17.47 11.63 -10.51
N ALA A 413 -18.25 10.63 -10.94
CA ALA A 413 -17.85 9.24 -10.93
C ALA A 413 -16.60 8.99 -11.78
N ALA A 414 -16.53 9.60 -12.97
CA ALA A 414 -15.37 9.49 -13.84
C ALA A 414 -14.11 10.17 -13.26
N LEU A 415 -14.25 11.30 -12.54
CA LEU A 415 -13.14 11.92 -11.81
C LEU A 415 -12.62 11.00 -10.70
N HIS A 416 -13.53 10.41 -9.91
CA HIS A 416 -13.14 9.42 -8.89
C HIS A 416 -12.41 8.23 -9.52
N HIS A 417 -12.85 7.79 -10.69
CA HIS A 417 -12.22 6.69 -11.39
C HIS A 417 -10.76 7.01 -11.78
N LEU A 418 -10.49 8.22 -12.26
CA LEU A 418 -9.12 8.67 -12.55
C LEU A 418 -8.28 8.84 -11.28
N GLU A 419 -8.88 9.32 -10.19
CA GLU A 419 -8.27 9.39 -8.86
C GLU A 419 -7.83 8.00 -8.39
N MET A 420 -8.72 7.00 -8.43
CA MET A 420 -8.41 5.61 -8.04
C MET A 420 -7.27 5.01 -8.89
N ILE A 421 -7.25 5.27 -10.20
CA ILE A 421 -6.16 4.82 -11.08
C ILE A 421 -4.83 5.43 -10.63
N GLY A 422 -4.79 6.75 -10.42
CA GLY A 422 -3.56 7.42 -9.98
C GLY A 422 -3.11 6.99 -8.58
N GLU A 423 -4.05 6.77 -7.65
CA GLU A 423 -3.75 6.28 -6.29
C GLU A 423 -3.08 4.90 -6.31
N LEU A 424 -3.60 3.97 -7.14
CA LEU A 424 -3.02 2.64 -7.29
C LEU A 424 -1.61 2.65 -7.89
N ILE A 425 -1.23 3.71 -8.62
CA ILE A 425 0.08 3.89 -9.27
C ILE A 425 1.09 4.60 -8.34
N THR A 426 0.65 5.15 -7.20
CA THR A 426 1.57 5.79 -6.25
C THR A 426 2.61 4.80 -5.73
N GLY A 427 3.79 5.30 -5.35
CA GLY A 427 4.90 4.45 -4.87
C GLY A 427 4.62 3.63 -3.60
N LYS A 428 3.50 3.89 -2.92
CA LYS A 428 3.00 3.10 -1.77
C LYS A 428 2.29 1.81 -2.22
N ASN A 429 1.69 1.83 -3.39
CA ASN A 429 0.81 0.80 -3.93
C ASN A 429 1.47 0.06 -5.12
N PHE A 430 2.19 0.78 -5.97
CA PHE A 430 2.88 0.26 -7.14
C PHE A 430 4.38 0.48 -7.00
N SER A 431 5.14 -0.60 -6.93
CA SER A 431 6.57 -0.52 -6.72
C SER A 431 7.29 0.08 -7.93
N GLN A 432 8.46 0.65 -7.67
CA GLN A 432 9.36 1.09 -8.75
C GLN A 432 9.77 -0.05 -9.68
N PHE A 433 9.76 -1.29 -9.20
CA PHE A 433 10.07 -2.45 -10.02
C PHE A 433 9.09 -2.57 -11.19
N LEU A 434 7.78 -2.52 -10.94
CA LEU A 434 6.79 -2.57 -12.02
C LEU A 434 6.88 -1.35 -12.94
N CYS A 435 7.04 -0.14 -12.38
CA CYS A 435 7.17 1.08 -13.19
C CYS A 435 8.36 1.03 -14.17
N LYS A 436 9.49 0.42 -13.76
CA LYS A 436 10.72 0.32 -14.58
C LYS A 436 10.63 -0.73 -15.69
N LEU A 437 9.69 -1.68 -15.62
CA LEU A 437 9.52 -2.69 -16.66
C LEU A 437 9.01 -2.08 -17.97
N ASP A 438 8.18 -1.03 -17.91
CA ASP A 438 7.76 -0.24 -19.08
C ASP A 438 8.08 1.25 -18.86
N ASN A 439 9.25 1.67 -19.35
CA ASN A 439 9.71 3.06 -19.29
C ASN A 439 9.05 3.97 -20.33
N THR A 440 8.14 3.45 -21.16
CA THR A 440 7.43 4.25 -22.18
C THR A 440 6.12 4.86 -21.65
N ILE A 441 5.67 4.42 -20.47
CA ILE A 441 4.51 4.98 -19.75
C ILE A 441 4.96 6.14 -18.87
N ASP A 442 4.21 7.23 -18.90
CA ASP A 442 4.41 8.32 -17.94
C ASP A 442 3.60 8.09 -16.66
N TRP A 443 4.10 7.23 -15.79
CA TRP A 443 3.44 6.91 -14.51
C TRP A 443 3.18 8.16 -13.66
N ARG A 444 4.02 9.19 -13.77
CA ARG A 444 3.85 10.45 -13.03
C ARG A 444 2.66 11.28 -13.52
N ALA A 445 2.25 11.13 -14.78
CA ALA A 445 1.09 11.86 -15.30
C ALA A 445 -0.20 11.41 -14.59
N PHE A 446 -0.38 10.11 -14.35
CA PHE A 446 -1.53 9.60 -13.58
C PHE A 446 -1.52 10.08 -12.12
N ILE A 447 -0.34 10.11 -11.49
CA ILE A 447 -0.18 10.64 -10.12
C ILE A 447 -0.53 12.13 -10.08
N ALA A 448 -0.05 12.92 -11.04
CA ALA A 448 -0.36 14.34 -11.13
C ALA A 448 -1.87 14.60 -11.33
N ILE A 449 -2.55 13.77 -12.14
CA ILE A 449 -4.01 13.82 -12.29
C ILE A 449 -4.70 13.53 -10.95
N ARG A 450 -4.31 12.46 -10.25
CA ARG A 450 -4.84 12.15 -8.92
C ARG A 450 -4.62 13.30 -7.96
N ASP A 451 -3.41 13.84 -7.87
CA ASP A 451 -3.09 14.95 -6.96
C ASP A 451 -3.88 16.21 -7.31
N GLY A 452 -4.11 16.49 -8.60
CA GLY A 452 -4.96 17.59 -9.05
C GLY A 452 -6.45 17.40 -8.71
N ILE A 453 -6.95 16.15 -8.75
CA ILE A 453 -8.34 15.82 -8.40
C ILE A 453 -8.54 15.84 -6.89
N VAL A 454 -7.60 15.28 -6.11
CA VAL A 454 -7.68 15.22 -4.64
C VAL A 454 -7.45 16.59 -4.04
N HIS A 455 -6.38 17.29 -4.43
CA HIS A 455 -6.02 18.60 -3.88
C HIS A 455 -6.59 19.75 -4.71
N GLN A 456 -7.90 19.72 -4.99
CA GLN A 456 -8.59 20.88 -5.61
C GLN A 456 -8.54 22.13 -4.73
N ASP A 457 -8.24 21.94 -3.45
CA ASP A 457 -8.03 23.00 -2.48
C ASP A 457 -6.67 23.73 -2.64
N ALA A 458 -5.75 23.19 -3.46
CA ALA A 458 -4.44 23.78 -3.74
C ALA A 458 -4.38 24.46 -5.11
N GLY A 459 -3.62 25.58 -5.17
CA GLY A 459 -3.32 26.30 -6.41
C GLY A 459 -4.55 26.60 -7.27
N THR A 460 -4.46 26.27 -8.56
CA THR A 460 -5.54 26.44 -9.55
C THR A 460 -6.26 25.14 -9.89
N ASN A 461 -6.04 24.07 -9.12
CA ASN A 461 -6.52 22.72 -9.43
C ASN A 461 -8.04 22.66 -9.65
N MET A 462 -8.83 23.25 -8.74
CA MET A 462 -10.31 23.28 -8.90
C MET A 462 -10.74 23.88 -10.25
N HIS A 463 -10.04 24.91 -10.74
CA HIS A 463 -10.36 25.53 -12.02
C HIS A 463 -10.02 24.60 -13.19
N VAL A 464 -8.86 23.94 -13.15
CA VAL A 464 -8.43 23.00 -14.19
C VAL A 464 -9.35 21.77 -14.24
N ILE A 465 -9.78 21.24 -13.08
CA ILE A 465 -10.76 20.15 -13.02
C ILE A 465 -12.11 20.59 -13.62
N LYS A 466 -12.58 21.81 -13.30
CA LYS A 466 -13.80 22.37 -13.93
C LYS A 466 -13.68 22.44 -15.45
N GLN A 467 -12.55 22.96 -15.97
CA GLN A 467 -12.30 23.00 -17.41
C GLN A 467 -12.33 21.61 -18.06
N LEU A 468 -11.80 20.57 -17.39
CA LEU A 468 -11.89 19.19 -17.89
C LEU A 468 -13.35 18.73 -17.97
N THR A 469 -14.13 18.91 -16.89
CA THR A 469 -15.54 18.48 -16.85
C THR A 469 -16.46 19.25 -17.81
N GLU A 470 -16.04 20.43 -18.25
CA GLU A 470 -16.70 21.22 -19.31
C GLU A 470 -16.25 20.78 -20.72
N ASN A 471 -15.01 20.31 -20.87
CA ASN A 471 -14.45 19.82 -22.14
C ASN A 471 -14.71 18.31 -22.32
N LEU A 472 -15.96 17.97 -22.64
CA LEU A 472 -16.38 16.58 -22.88
C LEU A 472 -15.49 15.84 -23.90
N PRO A 473 -15.11 16.41 -25.06
CA PRO A 473 -14.25 15.69 -26.02
C PRO A 473 -12.90 15.27 -25.45
N LEU A 474 -12.26 16.11 -24.62
CA LEU A 474 -11.01 15.74 -23.96
C LEU A 474 -11.25 14.64 -22.92
N PHE A 475 -12.31 14.77 -22.12
CA PHE A 475 -12.61 13.80 -21.07
C PHE A 475 -12.93 12.41 -21.65
N GLU A 476 -13.69 12.36 -22.75
CA GLU A 476 -13.96 11.13 -23.49
C GLU A 476 -12.71 10.51 -24.10
N LYS A 477 -11.77 11.31 -24.60
CA LYS A 477 -10.49 10.79 -25.12
C LYS A 477 -9.60 10.20 -24.02
N ILE A 478 -9.60 10.80 -22.83
CA ILE A 478 -8.89 10.23 -21.67
C ILE A 478 -9.50 8.87 -21.31
N LEU A 479 -10.82 8.81 -21.12
CA LEU A 479 -11.51 7.60 -20.66
C LEU A 479 -11.61 6.51 -21.73
N GLY A 480 -11.86 6.86 -22.99
CA GLY A 480 -12.00 5.90 -24.07
C GLY A 480 -10.64 5.47 -24.65
N HIS A 481 -9.90 6.43 -25.21
CA HIS A 481 -8.70 6.14 -26.00
C HIS A 481 -7.49 5.84 -25.13
N ASP A 482 -7.11 6.77 -24.25
CA ASP A 482 -5.87 6.62 -23.46
C ASP A 482 -5.96 5.49 -22.44
N LEU A 483 -7.11 5.33 -21.76
CA LEU A 483 -7.28 4.19 -20.85
C LEU A 483 -7.36 2.85 -21.60
N SER A 484 -7.94 2.78 -22.80
CA SER A 484 -7.86 1.55 -23.62
C SER A 484 -6.41 1.20 -23.99
N GLU A 485 -5.60 2.19 -24.40
CA GLU A 485 -4.17 1.98 -24.65
C GLU A 485 -3.43 1.56 -23.36
N PHE A 486 -3.75 2.19 -22.23
CA PHE A 486 -3.14 1.87 -20.95
C PHE A 486 -3.43 0.42 -20.53
N PHE A 487 -4.64 -0.08 -20.76
CA PHE A 487 -4.99 -1.48 -20.52
C PHE A 487 -4.06 -2.45 -21.26
N GLU A 488 -3.80 -2.22 -22.55
CA GLU A 488 -2.93 -3.10 -23.35
C GLU A 488 -1.51 -3.15 -22.80
N ARG A 489 -1.03 -2.00 -22.33
CA ARG A 489 0.28 -1.90 -21.69
C ARG A 489 0.31 -2.61 -20.35
N LEU A 490 -0.75 -2.53 -19.54
CA LEU A 490 -0.88 -3.30 -18.30
C LEU A 490 -0.90 -4.82 -18.56
N VAL A 491 -1.52 -5.26 -19.66
CA VAL A 491 -1.46 -6.69 -20.08
C VAL A 491 -0.03 -7.09 -20.44
N ASN A 492 0.68 -6.26 -21.21
CA ASN A 492 2.10 -6.50 -21.52
C ASN A 492 2.98 -6.45 -20.26
N LEU A 493 2.63 -5.62 -19.28
CA LEU A 493 3.35 -5.54 -18.01
C LEU A 493 3.32 -6.86 -17.23
N MET A 494 2.24 -7.64 -17.33
CA MET A 494 2.19 -9.01 -16.77
C MET A 494 3.23 -9.93 -17.42
N ILE A 495 3.40 -9.84 -18.74
CA ILE A 495 4.39 -10.62 -19.50
C ILE A 495 5.80 -10.22 -19.08
N LEU A 496 6.08 -8.90 -19.01
CA LEU A 496 7.38 -8.37 -18.59
C LEU A 496 7.71 -8.76 -17.14
N ARG A 497 6.72 -8.73 -16.24
CA ARG A 497 6.86 -9.18 -14.85
C ARG A 497 7.24 -10.66 -14.80
N GLU A 498 6.54 -11.53 -15.52
CA GLU A 498 6.88 -12.95 -15.61
C GLU A 498 8.28 -13.15 -16.23
N GLY A 499 8.66 -12.35 -17.23
CA GLY A 499 9.99 -12.41 -17.82
C GLY A 499 11.11 -12.11 -16.82
N LYS A 500 10.85 -11.23 -15.85
CA LYS A 500 11.85 -10.80 -14.85
C LYS A 500 11.85 -11.64 -13.56
N ILE A 501 10.68 -12.07 -13.06
CA ILE A 501 10.57 -12.96 -11.87
C ILE A 501 10.75 -14.45 -12.26
N GLY A 502 10.28 -14.82 -13.44
CA GLY A 502 10.10 -16.19 -13.90
C GLY A 502 8.66 -16.69 -13.73
N ALA A 503 8.29 -17.72 -14.48
CA ALA A 503 6.96 -18.35 -14.40
C ALA A 503 6.74 -19.14 -13.10
N TYR A 504 5.51 -19.08 -12.58
CA TYR A 504 5.08 -19.89 -11.44
C TYR A 504 4.71 -21.33 -11.86
N ASN A 505 5.38 -22.32 -11.25
CA ASN A 505 5.26 -23.74 -11.59
C ASN A 505 4.81 -24.62 -10.41
N GLU A 506 3.93 -24.10 -9.54
CA GLU A 506 3.39 -24.83 -8.37
C GLU A 506 4.50 -25.23 -7.37
N GLU A 507 5.51 -24.36 -7.21
CA GLU A 507 6.63 -24.51 -6.27
C GLU A 507 6.78 -23.26 -5.41
N PRO A 508 5.95 -23.09 -4.36
CA PRO A 508 5.94 -21.90 -3.51
C PRO A 508 7.32 -21.52 -3.00
N HIS A 509 8.07 -22.51 -2.47
CA HIS A 509 9.40 -22.29 -1.90
C HIS A 509 10.43 -21.75 -2.92
N GLN A 510 10.48 -22.35 -4.12
CA GLN A 510 11.42 -21.90 -5.15
C GLN A 510 11.02 -20.53 -5.70
N PHE A 511 9.73 -20.29 -5.84
CA PHE A 511 9.22 -19.02 -6.32
C PHE A 511 9.49 -17.89 -5.33
N TRP A 512 9.26 -18.13 -4.03
CA TRP A 512 9.61 -17.19 -2.97
C TRP A 512 11.10 -16.82 -2.98
N ARG A 513 12.00 -17.80 -3.19
CA ARG A 513 13.43 -17.52 -3.35
C ARG A 513 13.73 -16.60 -4.55
N LYS A 514 13.03 -16.75 -5.67
CA LYS A 514 13.18 -15.85 -6.83
C LYS A 514 12.74 -14.43 -6.51
N ILE A 515 11.62 -14.28 -5.78
CA ILE A 515 11.13 -12.96 -5.30
C ILE A 515 12.19 -12.30 -4.41
N MET A 516 12.76 -13.04 -3.47
CA MET A 516 13.82 -12.53 -2.59
C MET A 516 15.12 -12.17 -3.34
N GLN A 517 15.48 -12.93 -4.39
CA GLN A 517 16.61 -12.62 -5.25
C GLN A 517 16.38 -11.31 -6.02
N LEU A 518 15.19 -11.15 -6.59
CA LEU A 518 14.81 -9.92 -7.30
C LEU A 518 14.86 -8.69 -6.39
N ASP A 519 14.32 -8.75 -5.17
CA ASP A 519 14.40 -7.64 -4.20
C ASP A 519 15.84 -7.26 -3.84
N ALA A 520 16.75 -8.25 -3.80
CA ALA A 520 18.17 -8.01 -3.59
C ALA A 520 18.85 -7.35 -4.80
N GLU A 521 18.52 -7.78 -6.03
CA GLU A 521 19.04 -7.21 -7.27
C GLU A 521 18.65 -5.72 -7.42
N ILE A 522 17.37 -5.40 -7.19
CA ILE A 522 16.86 -4.01 -7.30
C ILE A 522 17.63 -3.05 -6.36
N LYS A 523 18.03 -3.52 -5.17
CA LYS A 523 18.84 -2.71 -4.24
C LYS A 523 20.24 -2.47 -4.76
N SER A 524 20.89 -3.50 -5.30
CA SER A 524 22.25 -3.38 -5.83
C SER A 524 22.33 -2.38 -6.99
N GLU A 525 21.29 -2.29 -7.82
CA GLU A 525 21.21 -1.28 -8.88
C GLU A 525 21.09 0.14 -8.30
N SER A 526 20.32 0.33 -7.22
CA SER A 526 20.15 1.66 -6.58
C SER A 526 21.39 2.17 -5.83
N GLU A 527 22.25 1.27 -5.34
CA GLU A 527 23.50 1.64 -4.64
C GLU A 527 24.61 2.06 -5.62
N ASN A 528 24.59 1.55 -6.86
CA ASN A 528 25.55 1.90 -7.90
C ASN A 528 25.34 3.32 -8.48
N ASP A 529 24.18 3.93 -8.24
CA ASP A 529 23.87 5.32 -8.60
C ASP A 529 24.32 6.35 -7.54
N ALA A 530 25.01 5.91 -6.47
CA ALA A 530 25.51 6.81 -5.43
C ALA A 530 26.65 7.70 -5.98
N PRO A 531 26.65 9.01 -5.66
CA PRO A 531 27.65 9.94 -6.18
C PRO A 531 29.07 9.54 -5.73
N ILE A 532 29.99 9.57 -6.69
CA ILE A 532 31.43 9.34 -6.51
C ILE A 532 31.92 10.21 -5.34
N VAL A 533 32.41 9.56 -4.29
CA VAL A 533 32.99 10.25 -3.12
C VAL A 533 34.24 11.00 -3.58
N ASP A 534 34.25 12.32 -3.40
CA ASP A 534 35.38 13.18 -3.73
C ASP A 534 36.69 12.66 -3.09
N PRO A 535 37.84 12.81 -3.76
CA PRO A 535 39.13 12.42 -3.21
C PRO A 535 39.42 13.14 -1.89
N ILE A 536 40.10 12.45 -0.97
CA ILE A 536 40.49 12.99 0.33
C ILE A 536 41.48 14.15 0.12
N GLU A 537 41.00 15.39 0.22
CA GLU A 537 41.84 16.58 0.20
C GLU A 537 42.33 16.95 1.61
N ARG A 538 43.62 17.28 1.72
CA ARG A 538 44.23 17.79 2.95
C ARG A 538 43.67 19.19 3.24
N ARG A 539 43.28 19.45 4.50
CA ARG A 539 42.54 20.67 4.89
C ARG A 539 43.43 21.85 5.28
N ILE A 540 44.70 21.62 5.63
CA ILE A 540 45.70 22.65 5.94
C ILE A 540 47.09 22.27 5.43
N SER A 541 48.02 23.22 5.44
CA SER A 541 49.42 22.99 5.07
C SER A 541 50.15 22.09 6.08
N VAL A 542 51.19 21.40 5.63
CA VAL A 542 52.04 20.56 6.51
C VAL A 542 52.78 21.41 7.55
N ASP A 543 53.13 22.65 7.20
CA ASP A 543 53.80 23.57 8.12
C ASP A 543 52.87 24.05 9.24
N ASP A 544 51.62 24.40 8.92
CA ASP A 544 50.61 24.78 9.93
C ASP A 544 50.28 23.60 10.86
N GLU A 545 50.19 22.40 10.32
CA GLU A 545 49.99 21.18 11.09
C GLU A 545 51.16 20.93 12.05
N ARG A 546 52.41 21.08 11.59
CA ARG A 546 53.59 20.95 12.45
C ARG A 546 53.56 21.96 13.58
N ILE A 547 53.31 23.24 13.28
CA ILE A 547 53.21 24.32 14.28
C ILE A 547 52.13 24.00 15.32
N PHE A 548 50.99 23.45 14.89
CA PHE A 548 49.87 23.12 15.76
C PHE A 548 50.14 21.90 16.64
N VAL A 549 50.73 20.84 16.07
CA VAL A 549 51.09 19.61 16.79
C VAL A 549 52.23 19.84 17.78
N GLU A 550 53.24 20.63 17.42
CA GLU A 550 54.33 21.02 18.33
C GLU A 550 53.79 21.79 19.53
N ALA A 551 52.86 22.74 19.32
CA ALA A 551 52.23 23.48 20.40
C ALA A 551 51.38 22.59 21.35
N LEU A 552 50.71 21.57 20.82
CA LEU A 552 49.99 20.57 21.62
C LEU A 552 50.95 19.68 22.42
N ALA A 553 52.07 19.27 21.81
CA ALA A 553 53.10 18.46 22.46
C ALA A 553 53.80 19.24 23.59
N GLU A 554 54.14 20.51 23.38
CA GLU A 554 54.71 21.40 24.41
C GLU A 554 53.79 21.56 25.63
N LYS A 555 52.47 21.49 25.43
CA LYS A 555 51.46 21.57 26.49
C LYS A 555 51.06 20.21 27.06
N ASN A 556 51.79 19.14 26.73
CA ASN A 556 51.52 17.77 27.18
C ASN A 556 50.07 17.33 26.89
N ALA A 557 49.53 17.70 25.74
CA ALA A 557 48.19 17.28 25.33
C ALA A 557 48.13 15.73 25.22
N PRO A 558 46.98 15.10 25.56
CA PRO A 558 46.79 13.67 25.38
C PRO A 558 47.08 13.21 23.93
N PRO A 559 47.77 12.07 23.71
CA PRO A 559 48.08 11.57 22.36
C PRO A 559 46.85 11.44 21.45
N ALA A 560 45.72 11.02 22.02
CA ALA A 560 44.45 10.92 21.30
C ALA A 560 43.97 12.26 20.71
N ILE A 561 44.26 13.39 21.36
CA ILE A 561 43.91 14.74 20.86
C ILE A 561 44.83 15.13 19.70
N ILE A 562 46.12 14.79 19.78
CA ILE A 562 47.09 15.01 18.70
C ILE A 562 46.69 14.21 17.46
N ASP A 563 46.41 12.91 17.61
CA ASP A 563 45.94 12.03 16.53
C ASP A 563 44.62 12.53 15.91
N THR A 564 43.73 13.06 16.75
CA THR A 564 42.48 13.67 16.29
C THR A 564 42.74 14.87 15.40
N CYS A 565 43.65 15.76 15.79
CA CYS A 565 44.00 16.96 15.02
C CYS A 565 44.68 16.58 13.70
N VAL A 566 45.64 15.65 13.70
CA VAL A 566 46.30 15.12 12.49
C VAL A 566 45.27 14.49 11.54
N GLY A 567 44.30 13.73 12.07
CA GLY A 567 43.18 13.18 11.29
C GLY A 567 42.28 14.26 10.67
N ILE A 568 42.02 15.35 11.41
CA ILE A 568 41.22 16.49 10.92
C ILE A 568 41.98 17.21 9.80
N PHE A 569 43.27 17.46 9.97
CA PHE A 569 44.12 18.16 9.01
C PHE A 569 44.36 17.37 7.72
N SER A 570 44.53 16.06 7.81
CA SER A 570 44.66 15.15 6.66
C SER A 570 43.35 14.88 5.92
N GLY A 571 42.21 15.35 6.43
CA GLY A 571 40.89 15.10 5.84
C GLY A 571 40.33 13.70 6.13
N THR A 572 41.08 12.84 6.84
CA THR A 572 40.73 11.44 7.13
C THR A 572 39.74 11.28 8.28
N ARG A 573 39.60 12.27 9.16
CA ARG A 573 38.55 12.33 10.19
C ARG A 573 37.46 13.36 9.89
N LYS A 574 36.26 13.08 10.44
CA LYS A 574 35.13 14.02 10.47
C LYS A 574 35.51 15.29 11.25
N LEU A 575 34.84 16.39 10.91
CA LEU A 575 35.01 17.67 11.60
C LEU A 575 34.54 17.57 13.06
N PRO A 576 35.28 18.16 14.02
CA PRO A 576 34.92 18.10 15.43
C PRO A 576 33.66 18.91 15.72
N ASP A 577 32.85 18.46 16.68
CA ASP A 577 31.73 19.27 17.17
C ASP A 577 32.21 20.43 18.07
N LYS A 578 31.29 21.29 18.53
CA LYS A 578 31.65 22.45 19.37
C LYS A 578 32.29 22.05 20.71
N LYS A 579 31.97 20.87 21.23
CA LYS A 579 32.47 20.38 22.52
C LYS A 579 33.90 19.84 22.34
N GLU A 580 34.12 19.01 21.33
CA GLU A 580 35.43 18.48 20.95
C GLU A 580 36.40 19.60 20.56
N LEU A 581 35.94 20.59 19.80
CA LEU A 581 36.74 21.78 19.47
C LEU A 581 37.14 22.56 20.74
N GLY A 582 36.23 22.66 21.72
CA GLY A 582 36.53 23.27 23.01
C GLY A 582 37.58 22.49 23.82
N GLU A 583 37.59 21.16 23.73
CA GLU A 583 38.60 20.30 24.36
C GLU A 583 39.96 20.45 23.68
N ILE A 584 40.01 20.48 22.34
CA ILE A 584 41.24 20.74 21.58
C ILE A 584 41.82 22.12 21.92
N ILE A 585 40.99 23.16 21.94
CA ILE A 585 41.44 24.54 22.23
C ILE A 585 41.94 24.68 23.68
N ARG A 586 41.36 23.93 24.64
CA ARG A 586 41.84 23.91 26.04
C ARG A 586 43.25 23.32 26.18
N CYS A 587 43.68 22.50 25.24
CA CYS A 587 45.03 21.93 25.22
C CYS A 587 46.06 22.86 24.55
N LEU A 588 45.64 24.00 23.99
CA LEU A 588 46.53 25.00 23.40
C LEU A 588 47.04 25.99 24.48
N PRO A 589 48.17 26.70 24.22
CA PRO A 589 48.62 27.80 25.07
C PRO A 589 47.51 28.82 25.31
N SER A 590 47.34 29.23 26.57
CA SER A 590 46.24 30.14 26.94
C SER A 590 46.51 31.57 26.44
N ARG A 591 45.45 32.36 26.24
CA ARG A 591 45.57 33.78 25.83
C ARG A 591 46.38 34.63 26.80
N SER A 592 46.42 34.26 28.07
CA SER A 592 47.20 34.92 29.11
C SER A 592 48.70 34.59 29.06
N GLU A 593 49.07 33.44 28.47
CA GLU A 593 50.47 33.03 28.31
C GLU A 593 51.08 33.62 27.04
N ASP A 594 50.40 33.51 25.91
CA ASP A 594 50.85 34.07 24.63
C ASP A 594 49.65 34.36 23.72
N ARG A 595 49.28 35.62 23.63
CA ARG A 595 48.09 36.08 22.89
C ARG A 595 48.23 35.86 21.38
N GLU A 596 49.41 36.11 20.82
CA GLU A 596 49.66 36.02 19.38
C GLU A 596 49.72 34.55 18.95
N ARG A 597 50.43 33.70 19.72
CA ARG A 597 50.51 32.26 19.44
C ARG A 597 49.16 31.57 19.62
N ASN A 598 48.38 31.91 20.65
CA ASN A 598 47.02 31.38 20.80
C ASN A 598 46.13 31.78 19.61
N LYS A 599 46.22 33.02 19.14
CA LYS A 599 45.44 33.51 18.01
C LYS A 599 45.78 32.74 16.72
N LEU A 600 47.07 32.55 16.44
CA LEU A 600 47.55 31.77 15.29
C LEU A 600 47.06 30.32 15.34
N LEU A 601 47.21 29.63 16.47
CA LEU A 601 46.79 28.23 16.61
C LEU A 601 45.28 28.07 16.47
N VAL A 602 44.50 28.95 17.11
CA VAL A 602 43.04 28.97 16.97
C VAL A 602 42.63 29.26 15.52
N GLU A 603 43.39 30.07 14.79
CA GLU A 603 43.17 30.33 13.36
C GLU A 603 43.47 29.10 12.49
N ILE A 604 44.54 28.36 12.76
CA ILE A 604 44.89 27.11 12.05
C ILE A 604 43.77 26.07 12.17
N ILE A 605 43.30 25.78 13.39
CA ILE A 605 42.20 24.81 13.58
C ILE A 605 40.88 25.34 13.01
N ASN A 606 40.62 26.66 13.11
CA ASN A 606 39.44 27.26 12.51
C ASN A 606 39.45 27.18 10.98
N ASN A 607 40.62 27.33 10.35
CA ASN A 607 40.78 27.17 8.90
C ASN A 607 40.61 25.70 8.48
N ALA A 608 41.11 24.76 9.26
CA ALA A 608 40.91 23.32 9.03
C ALA A 608 39.45 22.87 9.11
N ILE A 609 38.64 23.55 9.93
CA ILE A 609 37.20 23.25 10.10
C ILE A 609 36.27 24.16 9.30
N LYS A 610 36.79 25.25 8.73
CA LYS A 610 36.01 26.13 7.86
C LYS A 610 35.70 25.32 6.61
N LYS A 611 34.42 24.93 6.44
CA LYS A 611 33.97 24.43 5.13
C LYS A 611 34.40 25.46 4.07
N PRO A 612 34.94 25.04 2.91
CA PRO A 612 35.05 25.95 1.79
C PRO A 612 33.64 26.50 1.54
N SER A 613 33.44 27.78 1.85
CA SER A 613 32.18 28.43 1.54
C SER A 613 32.20 28.62 0.03
N LEU A 614 31.56 27.70 -0.70
CA LEU A 614 31.25 27.89 -2.11
C LEU A 614 30.77 29.34 -2.27
N SER A 615 31.44 30.10 -3.13
CA SER A 615 31.06 31.47 -3.43
C SER A 615 29.60 31.49 -3.91
N LEU A 616 28.92 32.62 -3.80
CA LEU A 616 27.54 32.75 -4.27
C LEU A 616 27.43 32.39 -5.76
N SER A 617 28.50 32.65 -6.53
CA SER A 617 28.67 32.24 -7.92
C SER A 617 28.77 30.72 -8.08
N GLU A 618 29.63 30.02 -7.33
CA GLU A 618 29.79 28.56 -7.42
C GLU A 618 28.57 27.79 -6.91
N ARG A 619 27.83 28.34 -5.91
CA ARG A 619 26.54 27.78 -5.49
C ARG A 619 25.48 27.93 -6.56
N ASN A 620 25.44 29.09 -7.22
CA ASN A 620 24.52 29.32 -8.33
C ASN A 620 24.90 28.46 -9.55
N GLU A 621 26.18 28.31 -9.84
CA GLU A 621 26.68 27.46 -10.93
C GLU A 621 26.40 25.98 -10.65
N LYS A 622 26.62 25.49 -9.42
CA LYS A 622 26.23 24.12 -9.04
C LYS A 622 24.71 23.92 -9.12
N ARG A 623 23.91 24.90 -8.70
CA ARG A 623 22.44 24.87 -8.82
C ARG A 623 21.99 24.87 -10.28
N GLU A 624 22.63 25.68 -11.14
CA GLU A 624 22.34 25.71 -12.57
C GLU A 624 22.79 24.42 -13.27
N LEU A 625 23.93 23.83 -12.88
CA LEU A 625 24.38 22.52 -13.36
C LEU A 625 23.44 21.40 -12.92
N GLU A 626 22.99 21.39 -11.66
CA GLU A 626 22.00 20.44 -11.16
C GLU A 626 20.65 20.62 -11.87
N LYS A 627 20.25 21.87 -12.14
CA LYS A 627 19.02 22.19 -12.87
C LYS A 627 19.10 21.78 -14.34
N THR A 628 20.18 22.09 -15.05
CA THR A 628 20.38 21.65 -16.43
C THR A 628 20.51 20.13 -16.51
N ALA A 629 21.22 19.48 -15.60
CA ALA A 629 21.27 18.01 -15.55
C ALA A 629 19.92 17.37 -15.22
N ARG A 630 19.06 18.03 -14.44
CA ARG A 630 17.68 17.60 -14.18
C ARG A 630 16.80 17.79 -15.41
N GLU A 631 16.86 18.95 -16.04
CA GLU A 631 16.13 19.27 -17.27
C GLU A 631 16.53 18.34 -18.42
N GLN A 632 17.82 18.03 -18.55
CA GLN A 632 18.32 17.09 -19.54
C GLN A 632 17.81 15.66 -19.27
N ARG A 633 17.87 15.18 -18.02
CA ARG A 633 17.30 13.88 -17.64
C ARG A 633 15.78 13.82 -17.88
N GLU A 634 15.09 14.93 -17.64
CA GLU A 634 13.65 15.02 -17.87
C GLU A 634 13.31 15.04 -19.36
N MET A 635 14.09 15.77 -20.17
CA MET A 635 13.94 15.75 -21.63
C MET A 635 14.24 14.37 -22.21
N GLU A 636 15.34 13.74 -21.82
CA GLU A 636 15.68 12.39 -22.23
C GLU A 636 14.56 11.41 -21.87
N ARG A 637 14.02 11.48 -20.64
CA ARG A 637 12.85 10.70 -20.26
C ARG A 637 11.64 10.98 -21.17
N ARG A 638 11.31 12.26 -21.41
CA ARG A 638 10.16 12.65 -22.24
C ARG A 638 10.26 12.10 -23.67
N LEU A 639 11.47 11.99 -24.23
CA LEU A 639 11.70 11.40 -25.56
C LEU A 639 11.37 9.90 -25.64
N HIS A 640 11.42 9.18 -24.51
CA HIS A 640 11.09 7.75 -24.46
C HIS A 640 9.60 7.46 -24.28
N LEU A 641 8.82 8.45 -23.86
CA LEU A 641 7.39 8.32 -23.61
C LEU A 641 6.62 8.18 -24.94
N LYS A 642 5.67 7.25 -25.00
CA LYS A 642 4.85 6.98 -26.20
C LYS A 642 3.37 6.87 -25.83
N GLY A 643 2.46 7.26 -26.74
CA GLY A 643 1.00 7.16 -26.56
C GLY A 643 0.47 7.91 -25.34
N LEU A 644 -0.71 7.60 -24.79
CA LEU A 644 -1.29 8.25 -23.59
C LEU A 644 -1.25 9.79 -23.64
N VAL A 645 -1.58 10.35 -24.81
CA VAL A 645 -1.31 11.75 -25.16
C VAL A 645 -2.15 12.69 -24.31
N TYR A 646 -3.44 12.40 -24.17
CA TYR A 646 -4.40 13.28 -23.51
C TYR A 646 -4.23 13.26 -21.97
N VAL A 647 -3.84 12.12 -21.42
CA VAL A 647 -3.41 11.98 -20.01
C VAL A 647 -2.22 12.89 -19.74
N ARG A 648 -1.18 12.85 -20.58
CA ARG A 648 0.00 13.73 -20.42
C ARG A 648 -0.35 15.20 -20.60
N GLU A 649 -1.12 15.54 -21.64
CA GLU A 649 -1.56 16.92 -21.88
C GLU A 649 -2.37 17.49 -20.70
N PHE A 650 -3.20 16.66 -20.06
CA PHE A 650 -3.98 17.08 -18.90
C PHE A 650 -3.10 17.22 -17.65
N ALA A 651 -2.20 16.27 -17.39
CA ALA A 651 -1.23 16.37 -16.31
C ALA A 651 -0.34 17.62 -16.42
N GLU A 652 0.10 17.97 -17.64
CA GLU A 652 0.86 19.20 -17.87
C GLU A 652 0.06 20.46 -17.54
N LYS A 653 -1.26 20.49 -17.79
CA LYS A 653 -2.12 21.62 -17.41
C LYS A 653 -2.20 21.82 -15.90
N LEU A 654 -2.18 20.74 -15.12
CA LEU A 654 -2.18 20.78 -13.65
C LEU A 654 -0.85 21.34 -13.08
N HIS A 655 0.26 21.21 -13.82
CA HIS A 655 1.57 21.76 -13.42
C HIS A 655 1.86 23.18 -13.94
N LYS A 656 0.94 23.80 -14.69
CA LYS A 656 1.17 25.17 -15.19
C LYS A 656 1.15 26.19 -14.06
N SER A 657 1.95 27.25 -14.23
CA SER A 657 2.09 28.34 -13.25
C SER A 657 0.74 28.93 -12.86
N GLU A 658 0.56 29.13 -11.56
CA GLU A 658 -0.70 29.57 -10.96
C GLU A 658 -1.12 30.96 -11.45
N ASP A 659 -2.27 31.03 -12.10
CA ASP A 659 -2.93 32.30 -12.35
C ASP A 659 -3.72 32.71 -11.08
N ARG A 660 -3.33 33.84 -10.50
CA ARG A 660 -3.87 34.35 -9.23
C ARG A 660 -5.40 34.51 -9.26
N GLN A 661 -6.00 34.76 -10.43
CA GLN A 661 -7.46 34.93 -10.53
C GLN A 661 -8.25 33.65 -10.27
N HIS A 662 -7.62 32.49 -10.49
CA HIS A 662 -8.24 31.17 -10.36
C HIS A 662 -8.00 30.52 -9.00
N LEU A 663 -7.21 31.15 -8.13
CA LEU A 663 -7.00 30.68 -6.76
C LEU A 663 -8.31 30.72 -5.95
N LEU A 664 -8.43 29.77 -5.01
CA LEU A 664 -9.57 29.69 -4.09
C LEU A 664 -9.45 30.74 -3.00
N THR A 665 -10.34 31.72 -3.03
CA THR A 665 -10.59 32.60 -1.88
C THR A 665 -11.30 31.81 -0.75
N PRO A 666 -11.25 32.26 0.51
CA PRO A 666 -11.96 31.60 1.62
C PRO A 666 -13.44 31.35 1.30
N ARG A 667 -14.12 32.34 0.71
CA ARG A 667 -15.51 32.20 0.26
C ARG A 667 -15.68 31.13 -0.82
N LYS A 668 -14.83 31.12 -1.86
CA LYS A 668 -14.88 30.09 -2.92
C LYS A 668 -14.66 28.69 -2.33
N ARG A 669 -13.77 28.54 -1.35
CA ARG A 669 -13.49 27.27 -0.66
C ARG A 669 -14.70 26.78 0.15
N VAL A 670 -15.34 27.65 0.91
CA VAL A 670 -16.56 27.31 1.67
C VAL A 670 -17.70 26.90 0.75
N MET A 671 -17.90 27.62 -0.36
CA MET A 671 -18.91 27.24 -1.35
C MET A 671 -18.59 25.91 -2.04
N ALA A 672 -17.32 25.65 -2.38
CA ALA A 672 -16.89 24.37 -2.96
C ALA A 672 -17.20 23.19 -2.03
N ALA A 673 -16.89 23.33 -0.74
CA ALA A 673 -17.20 22.33 0.28
C ALA A 673 -18.72 22.12 0.45
N TYR A 674 -19.50 23.20 0.39
CA TYR A 674 -20.96 23.14 0.48
C TYR A 674 -21.57 22.44 -0.74
N ASP A 675 -21.14 22.80 -1.94
CA ASP A 675 -21.57 22.19 -3.19
C ASP A 675 -21.30 20.68 -3.19
N ALA A 676 -20.14 20.25 -2.68
CA ALA A 676 -19.81 18.83 -2.57
C ALA A 676 -20.82 18.06 -1.70
N LEU A 677 -21.16 18.57 -0.50
CA LEU A 677 -22.19 17.95 0.35
C LEU A 677 -23.58 17.98 -0.29
N LEU A 678 -23.94 19.08 -0.97
CA LEU A 678 -25.20 19.17 -1.70
C LEU A 678 -25.28 18.13 -2.81
N ASN A 679 -24.21 17.90 -3.56
CA ASN A 679 -24.19 16.89 -4.62
C ASN A 679 -24.46 15.48 -4.07
N ILE A 680 -23.89 15.12 -2.91
CA ILE A 680 -24.19 13.82 -2.26
C ILE A 680 -25.70 13.70 -1.99
N LYS A 681 -26.30 14.74 -1.40
CA LYS A 681 -27.73 14.78 -1.13
C LYS A 681 -28.55 14.69 -2.42
N GLU A 682 -28.19 15.47 -3.45
CA GLU A 682 -28.85 15.47 -4.77
C GLU A 682 -28.85 14.06 -5.37
N PHE A 683 -27.71 13.38 -5.40
CA PHE A 683 -27.61 12.03 -6.00
C PHE A 683 -28.42 10.99 -5.23
N LEU A 684 -28.47 11.06 -3.90
CA LEU A 684 -29.30 10.16 -3.09
C LEU A 684 -30.81 10.44 -3.25
N VAL A 685 -31.19 11.68 -3.55
CA VAL A 685 -32.58 12.04 -3.90
C VAL A 685 -32.94 11.56 -5.30
N GLU A 686 -32.05 11.72 -6.28
CA GLU A 686 -32.23 11.22 -7.66
C GLU A 686 -32.50 9.71 -7.70
N GLU A 687 -31.77 8.95 -6.86
CA GLU A 687 -31.94 7.50 -6.71
C GLU A 687 -33.08 7.10 -5.76
N ASN A 688 -33.89 8.08 -5.32
CA ASN A 688 -35.02 7.90 -4.42
C ASN A 688 -34.66 7.18 -3.10
N TYR A 689 -33.41 7.27 -2.66
CA TYR A 689 -33.02 6.79 -1.35
C TYR A 689 -33.41 7.81 -0.27
N LEU A 690 -33.11 9.10 -0.49
CA LEU A 690 -33.60 10.19 0.35
C LEU A 690 -34.88 10.77 -0.25
N THR A 691 -35.99 10.63 0.47
CA THR A 691 -37.27 11.26 0.11
C THR A 691 -37.46 12.55 0.91
N PRO A 692 -37.58 13.72 0.28
CA PRO A 692 -37.69 15.01 0.99
C PRO A 692 -38.83 15.10 2.00
N ASP A 693 -39.91 14.34 1.77
CA ASP A 693 -41.11 14.33 2.63
C ASP A 693 -40.97 13.46 3.89
N LEU A 694 -39.87 12.71 4.02
CA LEU A 694 -39.61 11.83 5.17
C LEU A 694 -38.57 12.47 6.09
N THR A 695 -38.78 12.37 7.40
CA THR A 695 -37.97 13.05 8.43
C THR A 695 -37.00 12.11 9.17
N PHE A 696 -36.58 11.02 8.54
CA PHE A 696 -35.63 10.08 9.13
C PHE A 696 -34.24 10.71 9.28
N GLN A 697 -33.57 10.44 10.40
CA GLN A 697 -32.30 11.04 10.77
C GLN A 697 -31.14 10.05 10.73
N THR A 698 -31.41 8.75 10.76
CA THR A 698 -30.37 7.71 10.83
C THR A 698 -30.41 6.76 9.64
N ILE A 699 -29.26 6.15 9.32
CA ILE A 699 -29.19 5.12 8.27
C ILE A 699 -30.12 3.93 8.55
N VAL A 700 -30.30 3.58 9.83
CA VAL A 700 -31.16 2.47 10.25
C VAL A 700 -32.61 2.73 9.85
N GLU A 701 -33.14 3.92 10.15
CA GLU A 701 -34.50 4.31 9.78
C GLU A 701 -34.71 4.31 8.26
N TRP A 702 -33.74 4.83 7.51
CA TRP A 702 -33.78 4.82 6.05
C TRP A 702 -33.74 3.41 5.47
N ASP A 703 -32.83 2.56 5.93
CA ASP A 703 -32.69 1.18 5.45
C ASP A 703 -33.91 0.33 5.81
N GLU A 704 -34.50 0.51 7.00
CA GLU A 704 -35.76 -0.14 7.39
C GLU A 704 -36.92 0.28 6.50
N TYR A 705 -37.04 1.58 6.19
CA TYR A 705 -38.05 2.08 5.26
C TYR A 705 -37.90 1.45 3.87
N HIS A 706 -36.69 1.44 3.30
CA HIS A 706 -36.45 0.86 1.98
C HIS A 706 -36.71 -0.64 1.96
N THR A 707 -36.25 -1.36 2.98
CA THR A 707 -36.50 -2.81 3.12
C THR A 707 -38.00 -3.10 3.17
N LYS A 708 -38.77 -2.33 3.94
CA LYS A 708 -40.24 -2.46 4.03
C LYS A 708 -40.94 -2.19 2.69
N HIS A 709 -40.38 -1.32 1.86
CA HIS A 709 -40.89 -0.98 0.53
C HIS A 709 -40.23 -1.77 -0.61
N LYS A 710 -39.56 -2.90 -0.29
CA LYS A 710 -38.89 -3.79 -1.25
C LYS A 710 -37.81 -3.10 -2.10
N ARG A 711 -37.16 -2.07 -1.56
CA ARG A 711 -36.00 -1.39 -2.13
C ARG A 711 -34.72 -1.84 -1.42
N LEU A 712 -33.58 -1.51 -1.99
CA LEU A 712 -32.28 -1.87 -1.45
C LEU A 712 -31.88 -0.92 -0.29
N PRO A 713 -31.30 -1.45 0.81
CA PRO A 713 -30.60 -0.62 1.78
C PRO A 713 -29.38 0.06 1.12
N LEU A 714 -28.86 1.14 1.72
CA LEU A 714 -27.88 2.01 1.06
C LEU A 714 -26.63 1.25 0.61
N ALA A 715 -26.08 0.40 1.48
CA ALA A 715 -24.87 -0.35 1.15
C ALA A 715 -25.05 -1.22 -0.11
N LYS A 716 -26.23 -1.84 -0.25
CA LYS A 716 -26.58 -2.65 -1.43
C LYS A 716 -26.93 -1.82 -2.65
N LEU A 717 -27.49 -0.63 -2.46
CA LEU A 717 -27.73 0.31 -3.55
C LEU A 717 -26.41 0.81 -4.15
N LEU A 718 -25.45 1.19 -3.30
CA LEU A 718 -24.12 1.63 -3.73
C LEU A 718 -23.34 0.51 -4.42
N GLU A 719 -23.45 -0.73 -3.95
CA GLU A 719 -22.89 -1.92 -4.62
C GLU A 719 -23.52 -2.13 -6.02
N ALA A 720 -24.84 -1.95 -6.13
CA ALA A 720 -25.60 -2.19 -7.36
C ALA A 720 -25.43 -1.08 -8.41
N ILE A 721 -25.17 0.16 -7.96
CA ILE A 721 -25.02 1.35 -8.83
C ILE A 721 -23.65 1.98 -8.61
N PRO A 722 -22.59 1.45 -9.26
CA PRO A 722 -21.24 1.95 -9.02
C PRO A 722 -21.01 3.41 -9.43
N GLU A 723 -21.72 3.92 -10.45
CA GLU A 723 -21.66 5.35 -10.82
C GLU A 723 -22.12 6.23 -9.65
N LEU A 724 -23.13 5.82 -8.90
CA LEU A 724 -23.59 6.53 -7.71
C LEU A 724 -22.53 6.47 -6.60
N ASN A 725 -21.98 5.28 -6.33
CA ASN A 725 -20.96 5.11 -5.30
C ASN A 725 -19.73 5.98 -5.56
N ASP A 726 -19.18 5.90 -6.78
CA ASP A 726 -17.98 6.65 -7.17
C ASP A 726 -18.23 8.17 -7.10
N ALA A 727 -19.42 8.63 -7.51
CA ALA A 727 -19.78 10.05 -7.41
C ALA A 727 -19.93 10.54 -5.96
N ILE A 728 -20.47 9.70 -5.06
CA ILE A 728 -20.60 10.03 -3.63
C ILE A 728 -19.22 10.03 -2.96
N GLU A 729 -18.38 9.02 -3.21
CA GLU A 729 -17.01 8.94 -2.67
C GLU A 729 -16.19 10.17 -3.06
N TYR A 730 -16.23 10.58 -4.33
CA TYR A 730 -15.58 11.80 -4.80
C TYR A 730 -16.05 13.05 -4.04
N ASN A 731 -17.36 13.28 -3.95
CA ASN A 731 -17.87 14.49 -3.28
C ASN A 731 -17.60 14.47 -1.76
N ALA A 732 -17.63 13.30 -1.13
CA ALA A 732 -17.27 13.15 0.28
C ALA A 732 -15.78 13.51 0.49
N ALA A 733 -14.88 12.98 -0.35
CA ALA A 733 -13.45 13.30 -0.29
C ALA A 733 -13.20 14.80 -0.50
N GLN A 734 -13.82 15.43 -1.51
CA GLN A 734 -13.67 16.87 -1.78
C GLN A 734 -14.13 17.75 -0.60
N PHE A 735 -15.28 17.43 0.01
CA PHE A 735 -15.74 18.16 1.20
C PHE A 735 -14.71 18.05 2.34
N LEU A 736 -14.28 16.82 2.66
CA LEU A 736 -13.36 16.55 3.76
C LEU A 736 -11.98 17.19 3.53
N GLN A 737 -11.53 17.24 2.28
CA GLN A 737 -10.28 17.93 1.92
C GLN A 737 -10.37 19.44 2.17
N HIS A 738 -11.46 20.09 1.74
CA HIS A 738 -11.64 21.52 2.02
C HIS A 738 -11.82 21.83 3.52
N LEU A 739 -12.41 20.89 4.27
CA LEU A 739 -12.66 21.05 5.71
C LEU A 739 -11.38 21.25 6.52
N ASP A 740 -10.25 20.67 6.10
CA ASP A 740 -8.94 20.81 6.76
C ASP A 740 -8.51 22.27 6.94
N THR A 741 -8.83 23.13 5.97
CA THR A 741 -8.56 24.58 6.05
C THR A 741 -9.73 25.34 6.69
N ILE A 742 -10.97 24.97 6.36
CA ILE A 742 -12.15 25.73 6.78
C ILE A 742 -12.32 25.70 8.30
N ARG A 743 -11.93 24.61 8.97
CA ARG A 743 -12.00 24.49 10.43
C ARG A 743 -11.22 25.58 11.18
N ASP A 744 -10.23 26.18 10.53
CA ASP A 744 -9.40 27.24 11.10
C ASP A 744 -9.99 28.64 10.87
N TYR A 745 -11.11 28.75 10.14
CA TYR A 745 -11.82 30.02 9.93
C TYR A 745 -12.66 30.39 11.15
N ASN A 746 -12.71 31.69 11.48
CA ASN A 746 -13.55 32.19 12.59
C ASN A 746 -15.01 31.77 12.47
N ALA A 747 -15.55 31.72 11.24
CA ALA A 747 -16.92 31.28 10.98
C ALA A 747 -17.18 29.80 11.37
N ALA A 748 -16.14 28.95 11.41
CA ALA A 748 -16.26 27.56 11.81
C ALA A 748 -16.22 27.35 13.33
N ALA A 749 -15.89 28.38 14.13
CA ALA A 749 -15.80 28.29 15.58
C ALA A 749 -17.14 27.92 16.26
N HIS A 750 -18.26 28.17 15.57
CA HIS A 750 -19.61 27.87 16.06
C HIS A 750 -20.14 26.48 15.64
N CYS A 751 -19.34 25.70 14.89
CA CYS A 751 -19.70 24.37 14.41
C CYS A 751 -19.13 23.28 15.32
N HIS A 752 -19.67 23.17 16.53
CA HIS A 752 -19.16 22.26 17.55
C HIS A 752 -19.21 20.78 17.14
N GLN A 753 -20.22 20.33 16.37
CA GLN A 753 -20.31 18.91 16.01
C GLN A 753 -19.25 18.52 14.96
N ILE A 754 -19.00 19.39 13.97
CA ILE A 754 -17.90 19.26 13.01
C ILE A 754 -16.55 19.27 13.71
N LEU A 755 -16.31 20.21 14.63
CA LEU A 755 -15.04 20.31 15.35
C LEU A 755 -14.79 19.11 16.28
N GLN A 756 -15.82 18.63 16.98
CA GLN A 756 -15.74 17.44 17.83
C GLN A 756 -15.53 16.15 17.01
N SER A 757 -16.19 16.04 15.86
CA SER A 757 -16.09 14.86 14.98
C SER A 757 -14.91 14.90 14.01
N TYR A 758 -14.09 15.97 14.01
CA TYR A 758 -13.06 16.19 12.99
C TYR A 758 -12.06 15.03 12.90
N GLY A 759 -11.70 14.42 14.04
CA GLY A 759 -10.82 13.24 14.06
C GLY A 759 -11.37 12.07 13.25
N ASP A 760 -12.67 11.79 13.37
CA ASP A 760 -13.36 10.72 12.64
C ASP A 760 -13.56 11.09 11.16
N LEU A 761 -13.90 12.35 10.87
CA LEU A 761 -14.04 12.86 9.51
C LEU A 761 -12.71 12.77 8.73
N ARG A 762 -11.59 13.11 9.38
CA ARG A 762 -10.25 12.99 8.78
C ARG A 762 -9.86 11.54 8.55
N ARG A 763 -10.16 10.63 9.48
CA ARG A 763 -9.94 9.18 9.28
C ARG A 763 -10.77 8.66 8.11
N PHE A 764 -12.03 9.09 8.02
CA PHE A 764 -12.91 8.71 6.93
C PHE A 764 -12.38 9.16 5.57
N ARG A 765 -11.88 10.40 5.46
CA ARG A 765 -11.21 10.88 4.25
C ARG A 765 -10.03 9.98 3.87
N ASN A 766 -9.14 9.71 4.82
CA ASN A 766 -7.96 8.86 4.57
C ASN A 766 -8.37 7.46 4.11
N TYR A 767 -9.47 6.91 4.63
CA TYR A 767 -10.00 5.61 4.20
C TYR A 767 -10.61 5.66 2.78
N LEU A 768 -11.30 6.75 2.43
CA LEU A 768 -11.81 6.94 1.07
C LEU A 768 -10.66 7.02 0.06
N GLU A 769 -9.63 7.82 0.36
CA GLU A 769 -8.49 8.07 -0.52
C GLU A 769 -7.52 6.88 -0.61
N HIS A 770 -7.18 6.27 0.52
CA HIS A 770 -6.09 5.28 0.59
C HIS A 770 -6.53 3.86 0.92
N GLY A 771 -7.80 3.67 1.31
CA GLY A 771 -8.27 2.44 1.94
C GLY A 771 -7.67 2.20 3.32
N ASP A 772 -7.88 1.01 3.85
CA ASP A 772 -7.15 0.51 5.01
C ASP A 772 -6.77 -0.95 4.75
N PRO A 773 -5.49 -1.26 4.46
CA PRO A 773 -5.06 -2.61 4.19
C PRO A 773 -5.50 -3.62 5.26
N LEU A 774 -5.46 -3.28 6.56
CA LEU A 774 -5.83 -4.21 7.62
C LEU A 774 -7.34 -4.53 7.66
N TYR A 775 -8.17 -3.61 7.17
CA TYR A 775 -9.63 -3.73 7.19
C TYR A 775 -10.23 -4.10 5.83
N ASP A 776 -9.62 -3.69 4.72
CA ASP A 776 -10.07 -4.02 3.36
C ASP A 776 -9.85 -5.51 3.04
N TYR A 777 -8.87 -6.17 3.70
CA TYR A 777 -8.77 -7.63 3.67
C TYR A 777 -9.86 -8.34 4.53
N GLN A 778 -10.66 -7.61 5.33
CA GLN A 778 -11.77 -8.15 6.15
C GLN A 778 -13.07 -8.41 5.39
N ASN A 779 -13.08 -8.22 4.07
CA ASN A 779 -14.21 -8.61 3.21
C ASN A 779 -14.70 -10.05 3.45
N CYS A 780 -13.92 -10.89 4.14
CA CYS A 780 -14.24 -12.28 4.36
C CYS A 780 -13.89 -12.71 5.80
N GLN A 781 -14.91 -12.72 6.67
CA GLN A 781 -14.85 -13.31 8.01
C GLN A 781 -14.84 -14.84 7.90
N PRO A 782 -14.18 -15.59 8.81
CA PRO A 782 -14.17 -17.06 8.81
C PRO A 782 -15.57 -17.71 8.81
N ASN A 783 -16.56 -17.02 9.38
CA ASN A 783 -17.95 -17.47 9.46
C ASN A 783 -18.77 -17.17 8.19
N HIS A 784 -18.19 -16.48 7.22
CA HIS A 784 -18.82 -16.13 5.94
C HIS A 784 -17.94 -16.66 4.80
N ILE A 785 -18.20 -17.90 4.39
CA ILE A 785 -17.47 -18.64 3.34
C ILE A 785 -17.45 -17.90 2.00
N PHE A 786 -18.40 -16.99 1.80
CA PHE A 786 -18.46 -16.06 0.67
C PHE A 786 -18.22 -14.65 1.20
N GLY A 787 -17.18 -13.98 0.69
CA GLY A 787 -16.92 -12.59 1.03
C GLY A 787 -18.15 -11.70 0.79
N ARG A 788 -18.36 -10.70 1.65
CA ARG A 788 -19.43 -9.71 1.44
C ARG A 788 -18.93 -8.68 0.44
N ALA A 789 -19.47 -8.71 -0.77
CA ALA A 789 -19.12 -7.77 -1.83
C ALA A 789 -19.45 -6.31 -1.48
N ASP A 790 -20.33 -6.06 -0.51
CA ASP A 790 -20.69 -4.73 0.02
C ASP A 790 -19.98 -4.34 1.33
N HIS A 791 -18.94 -5.05 1.78
CA HIS A 791 -18.34 -4.75 3.09
C HIS A 791 -17.79 -3.32 3.19
N ARG A 792 -17.09 -2.82 2.17
CA ARG A 792 -16.66 -1.41 2.11
C ARG A 792 -17.87 -0.48 2.18
N GLN A 793 -18.92 -0.75 1.41
CA GLN A 793 -20.14 0.06 1.43
C GLN A 793 -20.88 0.01 2.77
N GLN A 794 -20.84 -1.12 3.50
CA GLN A 794 -21.38 -1.22 4.86
C GLN A 794 -20.63 -0.31 5.84
N LEU A 795 -19.32 -0.08 5.62
CA LEU A 795 -18.50 0.82 6.44
C LEU A 795 -18.69 2.29 6.05
N THR A 796 -18.82 2.60 4.74
CA THR A 796 -18.90 3.98 4.25
C THR A 796 -20.31 4.58 4.30
N ALA A 797 -21.36 3.76 4.07
CA ALA A 797 -22.74 4.22 4.00
C ALA A 797 -23.21 5.01 5.24
N PRO A 798 -22.94 4.58 6.49
CA PRO A 798 -23.31 5.35 7.67
C PRO A 798 -22.66 6.75 7.69
N MET A 799 -21.42 6.85 7.24
CA MET A 799 -20.70 8.12 7.17
C MET A 799 -21.26 9.04 6.08
N PHE A 800 -21.67 8.51 4.92
CA PHE A 800 -22.35 9.34 3.90
C PHE A 800 -23.66 9.92 4.41
N ILE A 801 -24.45 9.14 5.15
CA ILE A 801 -25.68 9.62 5.79
C ILE A 801 -25.37 10.67 6.85
N LYS A 802 -24.34 10.45 7.69
CA LYS A 802 -23.85 11.44 8.66
C LYS A 802 -23.46 12.76 7.99
N LEU A 803 -22.76 12.71 6.85
CA LEU A 803 -22.36 13.89 6.08
C LEU A 803 -23.58 14.71 5.63
N VAL A 804 -24.66 14.05 5.18
CA VAL A 804 -25.86 14.71 4.65
C VAL A 804 -26.82 15.18 5.75
N LEU A 805 -27.05 14.38 6.79
CA LEU A 805 -28.09 14.64 7.79
C LEU A 805 -27.59 15.38 9.04
N GLU A 806 -26.30 15.25 9.39
CA GLU A 806 -25.71 15.93 10.55
C GLU A 806 -24.78 17.07 10.13
N VAL A 807 -23.80 16.78 9.25
CA VAL A 807 -22.73 17.73 8.92
C VAL A 807 -23.22 18.86 8.01
N LEU A 808 -23.96 18.55 6.94
CA LEU A 808 -24.45 19.55 5.99
C LEU A 808 -25.34 20.64 6.64
N PRO A 809 -26.32 20.32 7.51
CA PRO A 809 -27.09 21.35 8.21
C PRO A 809 -26.24 22.25 9.11
N GLU A 810 -25.24 21.70 9.80
CA GLU A 810 -24.34 22.50 10.63
C GLU A 810 -23.39 23.36 9.78
N PHE A 811 -22.87 22.80 8.69
CA PHE A 811 -21.97 23.49 7.78
C PHE A 811 -22.64 24.67 7.06
N LYS A 812 -23.96 24.60 6.85
CA LYS A 812 -24.74 25.73 6.32
C LYS A 812 -24.58 27.00 7.17
N LYS A 813 -24.38 26.89 8.48
CA LYS A 813 -24.13 28.05 9.37
C LYS A 813 -22.82 28.77 9.00
N VAL A 814 -21.80 28.03 8.56
CA VAL A 814 -20.54 28.60 8.06
C VAL A 814 -20.80 29.34 6.75
N VAL A 815 -21.56 28.73 5.84
CA VAL A 815 -21.94 29.35 4.55
C VAL A 815 -22.67 30.67 4.78
N ASP A 816 -23.65 30.67 5.69
CA ASP A 816 -24.45 31.85 6.01
C ASP A 816 -23.58 32.98 6.60
N ALA A 817 -22.58 32.66 7.44
CA ALA A 817 -21.62 33.64 7.95
C ALA A 817 -20.79 34.30 6.84
N PHE A 818 -20.40 33.54 5.81
CA PHE A 818 -19.71 34.09 4.62
C PHE A 818 -20.65 34.78 3.62
N ALA A 819 -21.96 34.60 3.74
CA ALA A 819 -22.98 35.31 2.95
C ALA A 819 -23.39 36.65 3.57
N VAL A 820 -23.28 36.78 4.90
CA VAL A 820 -23.75 37.95 5.67
C VAL A 820 -22.65 38.97 5.95
N ASP A 821 -21.37 38.61 5.92
CA ASP A 821 -20.28 39.53 6.30
C ASP A 821 -19.85 40.48 5.15
N PRO A 822 -20.14 41.80 5.23
CA PRO A 822 -19.69 42.80 4.25
C PRO A 822 -18.23 43.21 4.44
N HIS A 823 -17.56 42.76 5.51
CA HIS A 823 -16.20 43.21 5.88
C HIS A 823 -15.06 42.44 5.23
N LEU A 824 -15.33 41.69 4.16
CA LEU A 824 -14.31 41.16 3.25
C LEU A 824 -14.14 42.03 1.99
N THR A 825 -14.31 43.34 2.14
CA THR A 825 -13.78 44.41 1.28
C THR A 825 -12.92 45.32 2.16
N PRO A 826 -11.85 45.93 1.60
CA PRO A 826 -10.48 45.79 2.09
C PRO A 826 -10.31 46.03 3.59
N LEU A 827 -9.31 45.37 4.21
CA LEU A 827 -8.93 45.43 5.64
C LEU A 827 -8.67 46.85 6.22
N VAL A 828 -8.88 47.90 5.43
CA VAL A 828 -8.74 49.31 5.78
C VAL A 828 -9.78 50.12 5.02
N THR A 829 -10.44 51.03 5.73
CA THR A 829 -11.30 52.07 5.14
C THR A 829 -10.51 52.94 4.13
N PRO A 830 -11.16 53.65 3.19
CA PRO A 830 -10.46 54.54 2.27
C PRO A 830 -9.56 55.58 2.96
N GLU A 831 -10.00 56.08 4.11
CA GLU A 831 -9.26 57.03 4.95
C GLU A 831 -8.06 56.35 5.64
N GLU A 832 -8.21 55.12 6.13
CA GLU A 832 -7.09 54.33 6.65
C GLU A 832 -6.12 53.93 5.55
N ASN A 833 -6.59 53.59 4.35
CA ASN A 833 -5.72 53.28 3.21
C ASN A 833 -4.93 54.52 2.78
N GLU A 834 -5.54 55.70 2.83
CA GLU A 834 -4.85 56.97 2.58
C GLU A 834 -3.81 57.26 3.68
N ALA A 835 -4.15 57.00 4.95
CA ALA A 835 -3.22 57.12 6.08
C ALA A 835 -2.05 56.11 6.02
N TRP A 836 -2.32 54.86 5.62
CA TRP A 836 -1.31 53.82 5.39
C TRP A 836 -0.44 54.16 4.18
N THR A 837 -1.03 54.71 3.11
CA THR A 837 -0.28 55.18 1.94
C THR A 837 0.61 56.37 2.30
N LEU A 838 0.16 57.28 3.17
CA LEU A 838 0.96 58.38 3.71
C LEU A 838 2.09 57.87 4.62
N ALA A 839 1.80 56.91 5.50
CA ALA A 839 2.77 56.31 6.43
C ALA A 839 3.83 55.45 5.71
N CYS A 840 3.44 54.78 4.62
CA CYS A 840 4.33 53.97 3.79
C CYS A 840 5.02 54.76 2.68
N GLY A 841 4.63 56.01 2.41
CA GLY A 841 5.23 56.88 1.39
C GLY A 841 6.72 57.19 1.62
N GLY A 842 7.23 56.98 2.84
CA GLY A 842 8.65 57.06 3.19
C GLY A 842 9.48 55.81 2.86
N TYR A 843 8.84 54.68 2.51
CA TYR A 843 9.49 53.39 2.30
C TYR A 843 9.38 52.93 0.84
N LYS A 844 9.98 53.68 -0.09
CA LYS A 844 9.97 53.37 -1.53
C LYS A 844 10.75 52.12 -1.97
N THR A 845 11.25 51.28 -1.05
CA THR A 845 12.14 50.15 -1.40
C THR A 845 11.72 48.78 -0.86
N ASN A 846 10.52 48.62 -0.30
CA ASN A 846 9.99 47.29 0.04
C ASN A 846 8.76 47.00 -0.83
N GLY A 847 8.88 46.02 -1.73
CA GLY A 847 7.91 45.68 -2.79
C GLY A 847 6.59 45.07 -2.34
N PHE A 848 5.98 45.59 -1.27
CA PHE A 848 4.70 45.12 -0.74
C PHE A 848 3.50 45.95 -1.26
N PHE A 849 3.71 47.18 -1.73
CA PHE A 849 2.64 48.10 -2.17
C PHE A 849 2.95 48.85 -3.48
N SER A 850 3.47 48.16 -4.50
CA SER A 850 3.57 48.75 -5.84
C SER A 850 2.20 48.78 -6.52
N SER A 851 1.66 49.98 -6.75
CA SER A 851 0.54 50.17 -7.68
C SER A 851 1.08 50.12 -9.11
N ASP A 852 0.64 49.13 -9.89
CA ASP A 852 0.96 49.02 -11.31
C ASP A 852 0.34 50.18 -12.10
N LYS A 853 1.13 51.23 -12.30
CA LYS A 853 0.99 52.13 -13.45
C LYS A 853 2.35 52.21 -14.13
N GLY A 854 2.49 51.41 -15.19
CA GLY A 854 3.76 51.14 -15.83
C GLY A 854 4.44 52.34 -16.49
N LYS A 855 5.75 52.18 -16.67
CA LYS A 855 6.48 52.47 -17.91
C LYS A 855 7.72 51.56 -17.98
N PRO A 856 8.11 51.10 -19.18
CA PRO A 856 9.19 50.14 -19.33
C PRO A 856 10.55 50.85 -19.26
N LYS A 857 11.53 50.25 -18.57
CA LYS A 857 12.96 50.30 -18.94
C LYS A 857 13.83 49.38 -18.08
N GLU A 858 14.50 48.48 -18.81
CA GLU A 858 15.89 48.01 -18.72
C GLU A 858 16.50 47.68 -17.33
N ASP A 859 16.81 46.39 -17.20
CA ASP A 859 17.89 45.73 -16.45
C ASP A 859 18.35 46.31 -15.10
N ALA A 860 18.01 45.58 -14.04
CA ALA A 860 18.97 45.21 -12.99
C ALA A 860 18.47 44.01 -12.19
N SER A 861 19.20 42.90 -12.31
CA SER A 861 19.11 41.68 -11.52
C SER A 861 18.89 41.92 -10.02
N LYS A 862 17.78 41.43 -9.45
CA LYS A 862 17.65 41.05 -8.03
C LYS A 862 16.57 39.98 -7.87
N THR A 863 17.02 38.81 -7.44
CA THR A 863 16.25 37.59 -7.17
C THR A 863 15.26 37.80 -6.01
N PRO A 864 13.99 37.35 -6.09
CA PRO A 864 13.10 37.28 -4.94
C PRO A 864 13.41 36.04 -4.08
N THR A 865 13.48 36.24 -2.77
CA THR A 865 13.55 35.20 -1.75
C THR A 865 12.24 34.41 -1.75
N ILE A 866 12.27 33.17 -2.21
CA ILE A 866 11.17 32.21 -2.06
C ILE A 866 11.21 31.70 -0.62
N LEU A 867 10.10 31.89 0.10
CA LEU A 867 9.83 31.18 1.36
C LEU A 867 9.56 29.72 1.01
N GLU A 868 10.55 28.87 1.28
CA GLU A 868 10.45 27.42 1.20
C GLU A 868 9.38 26.92 2.18
N GLY A 869 8.26 26.49 1.62
CA GLY A 869 7.22 25.71 2.28
C GLY A 869 6.79 24.58 1.34
N GLU A 870 7.77 23.83 0.81
CA GLU A 870 7.48 22.59 0.10
C GLU A 870 7.13 21.52 1.14
N CYS A 871 5.86 21.15 1.13
CA CYS A 871 5.33 20.00 1.86
C CYS A 871 5.86 18.73 1.17
N HIS A 872 6.95 18.17 1.69
CA HIS A 872 7.45 16.87 1.24
C HIS A 872 6.53 15.75 1.76
N TYR A 873 5.65 15.27 0.89
CA TYR A 873 5.15 13.90 0.94
C TYR A 873 5.52 13.21 -0.37
N TYR A 874 6.69 12.58 -0.42
CA TYR A 874 6.98 11.36 -1.18
C TYR A 874 8.19 10.65 -0.58
#